data_AF-A0A182CZD6-F1
#
_entry.id   AF-A0A182CZD6-F1
#
_cell.length_a   1.000
_cell.length_b   1.000
_cell.length_c   1.000
_cell.angle_alpha   90.00
_cell.angle_beta   90.00
_cell.angle_gamma   90.00
#
_symmetry.space_group_name_H-M   'P 1'
#
loop_
_entity.id
_entity.type
_entity.pdbx_description
1 polymer ?
#
loop_
_entity_poly.entity_id
_entity_poly.type
_entity_poly.pdbx_seq_one_letter_code
_entity_poly.pdbx_strand_id
1 'polypeptide(L)'
;MCDELPMLAPAALADPTSRTDSVASALLAAALRAGCYVIALSGDGASYDGSLRITRTDAGVFASGDLYQRPSGGAAPMPAAGIPVFARVQYRYYLKVTEFADAGRDGFTLGFETWRLKPMNLWARQEVLSARMMRAPNPALPADGFAGAVSTAAGAPAGTLTMAWVAPQLRRASIAINHAAGSEAPTANDAGASWPDIFGAVGWDVAATVSDAPVEPPLSEAWSDAELHAAMMTLRGDVDLDNDWQFHILAVPRLKSTDRGIMYDVGATDSNNGPRKGVAIASHWVVPDQDPWGLAKGRRVGTIADVYFRTAVHEIGHALGLFHNSVDNGFMATTDRIADRGTAALPFPTNVSWAFAPDDQHRLGHLPDPYVRPGGAPFGDAAGSSIPLATADAGAARGPLRLEVSPLLEAVPIGAPVRVLITLRNDGAEPALAPATLSMKSGGVSGAVVDPAGTVRSFRPLIVCLEHAPLQLLPPGGAVSHALTLLRGAEGALFPIPGRYDVRVSVTWEHRGGVSRVVGETAVEVLPAAGDRHAKLARRLIATPDLHLTLILGGDFLPAGLAAIAAAVDDPVLRSHYGYVEARRRFEPFRQRSADLAGAQALIAFDTVMSPSEIRRTADEVLRGALNDADDGAARAIGVVLRRKLERMSVPDAVAAAVDRLPR
;
A
#
# COMPACT_ATOMS: atom_id res chain seq x y z
N MET A 1 -1.03 59.22 -23.68
CA MET A 1 -0.58 58.37 -24.81
C MET A 1 -0.15 57.06 -24.18
N CYS A 2 -1.12 56.19 -23.87
CA CYS A 2 -1.67 55.17 -24.78
C CYS A 2 -0.70 53.97 -24.81
N ASP A 3 -1.00 52.75 -24.36
CA ASP A 3 -2.29 52.10 -24.16
C ASP A 3 -2.23 51.03 -23.05
N GLU A 4 -3.29 51.00 -22.24
CA GLU A 4 -3.76 49.82 -21.49
C GLU A 4 -4.40 48.85 -22.50
N LEU A 5 -3.98 47.58 -22.49
CA LEU A 5 -4.70 46.50 -23.15
C LEU A 5 -5.54 45.74 -22.10
N PRO A 6 -6.88 45.71 -22.23
CA PRO A 6 -7.74 45.00 -21.30
C PRO A 6 -7.68 43.49 -21.58
N MET A 7 -7.43 42.71 -20.52
CA MET A 7 -7.69 41.28 -20.50
C MET A 7 -9.18 41.04 -20.67
N LEU A 8 -9.59 40.74 -21.91
CA LEU A 8 -10.93 40.26 -22.23
C LEU A 8 -11.16 38.92 -21.50
N ALA A 9 -12.00 38.96 -20.47
CA ALA A 9 -12.64 37.77 -19.94
C ALA A 9 -13.41 37.08 -21.08
N PRO A 10 -13.30 35.75 -21.25
CA PRO A 10 -14.13 35.05 -22.22
C PRO A 10 -15.58 35.17 -21.76
N ALA A 11 -16.39 35.91 -22.52
CA ALA A 11 -17.82 35.97 -22.35
C ALA A 11 -18.37 34.55 -22.52
N ALA A 12 -18.89 33.98 -21.42
CA ALA A 12 -19.67 32.76 -21.46
C ALA A 12 -20.90 33.02 -22.34
N LEU A 13 -20.89 32.45 -23.55
CA LEU A 13 -22.11 32.23 -24.32
C LEU A 13 -22.92 31.17 -23.56
N ALA A 14 -23.74 31.64 -22.62
CA ALA A 14 -24.74 30.81 -21.97
C ALA A 14 -25.81 30.47 -23.02
N ASP A 15 -25.81 29.21 -23.47
CA ASP A 15 -26.96 28.65 -24.18
C ASP A 15 -28.14 28.62 -23.18
N PRO A 16 -29.25 29.34 -23.46
CA PRO A 16 -30.39 29.41 -22.54
C PRO A 16 -31.03 28.05 -22.27
N THR A 17 -30.80 27.05 -23.12
CA THR A 17 -31.30 25.68 -22.96
C THR A 17 -30.44 24.83 -22.00
N SER A 18 -29.14 25.13 -21.89
CA SER A 18 -28.21 24.45 -20.97
C SER A 18 -28.42 24.78 -19.48
N ARG A 19 -28.96 25.97 -19.18
CA ARG A 19 -29.29 26.39 -17.82
C ARG A 19 -30.55 25.71 -17.29
N THR A 20 -31.52 25.38 -18.15
CA THR A 20 -32.74 24.71 -17.72
C THR A 20 -32.52 23.22 -17.47
N ASP A 21 -31.71 22.54 -18.30
CA ASP A 21 -31.38 21.12 -18.12
C ASP A 21 -30.45 20.87 -16.91
N SER A 22 -29.49 21.78 -16.65
CA SER A 22 -28.63 21.71 -15.45
C SER A 22 -29.38 22.04 -14.16
N VAL A 23 -30.37 22.95 -14.19
CA VAL A 23 -31.17 23.29 -13.00
C VAL A 23 -32.19 22.19 -12.68
N ALA A 24 -32.79 21.54 -13.69
CA ALA A 24 -33.68 20.38 -13.48
C ALA A 24 -32.92 19.13 -12.98
N SER A 25 -31.74 18.84 -13.56
CA SER A 25 -30.85 17.77 -13.07
C SER A 25 -30.34 18.06 -11.65
N ALA A 26 -30.01 19.31 -11.31
CA ALA A 26 -29.62 19.73 -9.97
C ALA A 26 -30.78 19.67 -8.94
N LEU A 27 -32.01 20.03 -9.32
CA LEU A 27 -33.20 19.97 -8.46
C LEU A 27 -33.65 18.53 -8.17
N LEU A 28 -33.42 17.59 -9.08
CA LEU A 28 -33.73 16.17 -8.89
C LEU A 28 -32.60 15.42 -8.17
N ALA A 29 -31.34 15.74 -8.46
CA ALA A 29 -30.23 15.31 -7.61
C ALA A 29 -30.35 15.89 -6.18
N ALA A 30 -31.04 17.03 -6.02
CA ALA A 30 -31.46 17.58 -4.73
C ALA A 30 -32.59 16.78 -4.03
N ALA A 31 -33.31 15.89 -4.73
CA ALA A 31 -34.27 14.95 -4.14
C ALA A 31 -33.63 13.65 -3.61
N LEU A 32 -32.49 13.21 -4.19
CA LEU A 32 -31.74 12.02 -3.73
C LEU A 32 -30.78 12.36 -2.59
N ARG A 33 -31.11 12.00 -1.36
CA ARG A 33 -30.31 12.24 -0.15
C ARG A 33 -28.85 11.83 -0.37
N ALA A 34 -27.90 12.69 0.04
CA ALA A 34 -26.50 12.30 0.11
C ALA A 34 -26.33 11.12 1.11
N GLY A 35 -25.32 10.29 0.87
CA GLY A 35 -24.99 9.15 1.71
C GLY A 35 -24.96 7.83 0.95
N CYS A 36 -25.09 6.74 1.71
CA CYS A 36 -25.09 5.38 1.17
C CYS A 36 -26.51 4.92 0.86
N TYR A 37 -26.65 4.29 -0.30
CA TYR A 37 -27.79 3.50 -0.70
C TYR A 37 -27.38 2.04 -0.86
N VAL A 38 -28.24 1.13 -0.42
CA VAL A 38 -28.16 -0.28 -0.79
C VAL A 38 -28.83 -0.44 -2.15
N ILE A 39 -28.14 -1.14 -3.07
CA ILE A 39 -28.66 -1.42 -4.41
C ILE A 39 -28.71 -2.91 -4.69
N ALA A 40 -29.69 -3.32 -5.49
CA ALA A 40 -29.72 -4.67 -6.07
C ALA A 40 -30.06 -4.62 -7.55
N LEU A 41 -29.24 -5.26 -8.36
CA LEU A 41 -29.39 -5.41 -9.81
C LEU A 41 -29.68 -6.87 -10.16
N SER A 42 -30.84 -7.14 -10.74
CA SER A 42 -31.25 -8.48 -11.18
C SER A 42 -31.48 -8.53 -12.68
N GLY A 43 -30.90 -9.51 -13.37
CA GLY A 43 -31.14 -9.79 -14.79
C GLY A 43 -31.31 -11.29 -15.06
N ASP A 44 -31.44 -11.67 -16.33
CA ASP A 44 -31.68 -13.05 -16.77
C ASP A 44 -30.46 -13.95 -16.49
N GLY A 45 -30.36 -14.44 -15.26
CA GLY A 45 -29.37 -15.45 -14.83
C GLY A 45 -28.36 -15.01 -13.78
N ALA A 46 -28.33 -13.73 -13.37
CA ALA A 46 -27.46 -13.26 -12.30
C ALA A 46 -28.13 -12.16 -11.46
N SER A 47 -27.84 -12.16 -10.16
CA SER A 47 -28.24 -11.11 -9.22
C SER A 47 -27.01 -10.54 -8.55
N TYR A 48 -27.01 -9.23 -8.39
CA TYR A 48 -25.95 -8.49 -7.73
C TYR A 48 -26.53 -7.61 -6.63
N ASP A 49 -25.79 -7.49 -5.54
CA ASP A 49 -26.06 -6.58 -4.43
C ASP A 49 -24.90 -5.63 -4.25
N GLY A 50 -25.16 -4.46 -3.70
CA GLY A 50 -24.12 -3.45 -3.64
C GLY A 50 -24.46 -2.23 -2.83
N SER A 51 -23.56 -1.26 -2.92
CA SER A 51 -23.80 0.10 -2.45
C SER A 51 -23.69 1.10 -3.59
N LEU A 52 -24.50 2.15 -3.54
CA LEU A 52 -24.33 3.38 -4.32
C LEU A 52 -24.11 4.53 -3.34
N ARG A 53 -23.02 5.28 -3.53
CA ARG A 53 -22.58 6.37 -2.68
C ARG A 53 -22.82 7.66 -3.41
N ILE A 54 -23.54 8.59 -2.78
CA ILE A 54 -23.89 9.89 -3.36
C ILE A 54 -23.32 10.99 -2.47
N THR A 55 -22.48 11.85 -3.05
CA THR A 55 -21.92 13.03 -2.39
C THR A 55 -22.43 14.28 -3.08
N ARG A 56 -22.78 15.30 -2.31
CA ARG A 56 -23.16 16.61 -2.83
C ARG A 56 -22.12 17.64 -2.43
N THR A 57 -21.66 18.40 -3.40
CA THR A 57 -20.68 19.47 -3.23
C THR A 57 -21.16 20.71 -3.98
N ASP A 58 -20.53 21.85 -3.75
CA ASP A 58 -20.79 23.06 -4.55
C ASP A 58 -20.47 22.85 -6.04
N ALA A 59 -19.60 21.89 -6.37
CA ALA A 59 -19.24 21.51 -7.74
C ALA A 59 -20.27 20.57 -8.40
N GLY A 60 -21.26 20.06 -7.66
CA GLY A 60 -22.30 19.16 -8.15
C GLY A 60 -22.45 17.88 -7.35
N VAL A 61 -23.15 16.91 -7.95
CA VAL A 61 -23.44 15.61 -7.35
C VAL A 61 -22.54 14.54 -7.95
N PHE A 62 -21.81 13.84 -7.08
CA PHE A 62 -20.98 12.71 -7.45
C PHE A 62 -21.65 11.42 -6.99
N ALA A 63 -21.67 10.41 -7.85
CA ALA A 63 -22.14 9.10 -7.47
C ALA A 63 -21.27 7.98 -8.06
N SER A 64 -21.09 6.94 -7.24
CA SER A 64 -20.32 5.75 -7.59
C SER A 64 -20.83 4.57 -6.77
N GLY A 65 -20.63 3.35 -7.24
CA GLY A 65 -21.06 2.18 -6.47
C GLY A 65 -20.20 0.97 -6.71
N ASP A 66 -20.55 -0.11 -6.02
CA ASP A 66 -19.89 -1.41 -6.12
C ASP A 66 -20.95 -2.50 -6.13
N LEU A 67 -20.78 -3.50 -6.99
CA LEU A 67 -21.65 -4.66 -7.10
C LEU A 67 -20.88 -5.95 -6.79
N TYR A 68 -21.54 -6.77 -5.98
CA TYR A 68 -21.13 -8.07 -5.53
C TYR A 68 -22.12 -9.11 -6.05
N GLN A 69 -21.63 -10.23 -6.56
CA GLN A 69 -22.48 -11.32 -7.03
C GLN A 69 -23.18 -11.98 -5.83
N ARG A 70 -24.51 -11.94 -5.84
CA ARG A 70 -25.35 -12.63 -4.86
C ARG A 70 -25.17 -14.15 -5.03
N PRO A 71 -24.86 -14.90 -3.96
CA PRO A 71 -24.88 -16.36 -4.00
C PRO A 71 -26.26 -16.90 -4.39
N SER A 72 -26.29 -18.07 -5.04
CA SER A 72 -27.55 -18.76 -5.29
C SER A 72 -28.29 -19.03 -3.97
N GLY A 73 -29.55 -18.61 -3.88
CA GLY A 73 -30.36 -18.71 -2.65
C GLY A 73 -29.99 -17.72 -1.53
N GLY A 74 -29.03 -16.80 -1.77
CA GLY A 74 -28.71 -15.73 -0.81
C GLY A 74 -29.84 -14.72 -0.67
N ALA A 75 -30.05 -14.21 0.54
CA ALA A 75 -30.99 -13.12 0.78
C ALA A 75 -30.41 -11.78 0.29
N ALA A 76 -31.29 -10.89 -0.19
CA ALA A 76 -30.90 -9.51 -0.47
C ALA A 76 -30.57 -8.78 0.85
N PRO A 77 -29.59 -7.85 0.85
CA PRO A 77 -29.27 -7.05 2.02
C PRO A 77 -30.46 -6.22 2.50
N MET A 78 -30.66 -6.17 3.81
CA MET A 78 -31.72 -5.39 4.44
C MET A 78 -31.24 -3.96 4.72
N PRO A 79 -31.88 -2.91 4.16
CA PRO A 79 -31.47 -1.53 4.40
C PRO A 79 -31.45 -1.13 5.89
N ALA A 80 -32.36 -1.70 6.67
CA ALA A 80 -32.45 -1.45 8.11
C ALA A 80 -31.22 -1.90 8.91
N ALA A 81 -30.36 -2.75 8.33
CA ALA A 81 -29.10 -3.18 8.94
C ALA A 81 -27.96 -2.14 8.82
N GLY A 82 -28.21 -1.00 8.17
CA GLY A 82 -27.23 0.06 7.96
C GLY A 82 -26.36 -0.16 6.72
N ILE A 83 -25.15 0.40 6.73
CA ILE A 83 -24.19 0.27 5.62
C ILE A 83 -23.72 -1.19 5.53
N PRO A 84 -23.98 -1.92 4.42
CA PRO A 84 -23.62 -3.33 4.31
C PRO A 84 -22.12 -3.51 4.09
N VAL A 85 -21.60 -4.63 4.56
CA VAL A 85 -20.28 -5.17 4.19
C VAL A 85 -20.51 -6.43 3.36
N PHE A 86 -19.82 -6.52 2.22
CA PHE A 86 -19.92 -7.66 1.32
C PHE A 86 -18.58 -8.42 1.24
N ALA A 87 -18.69 -9.73 0.99
CA ALA A 87 -17.53 -10.60 0.89
C ALA A 87 -16.68 -10.30 -0.35
N ARG A 88 -15.36 -10.22 -0.19
CA ARG A 88 -14.40 -9.89 -1.26
C ARG A 88 -14.52 -10.84 -2.45
N VAL A 89 -14.71 -12.14 -2.20
CA VAL A 89 -14.84 -13.16 -3.25
C VAL A 89 -16.07 -12.92 -4.15
N GLN A 90 -17.06 -12.17 -3.67
CA GLN A 90 -18.27 -11.84 -4.43
C GLN A 90 -18.09 -10.57 -5.27
N TYR A 91 -17.05 -9.76 -5.08
CA TYR A 91 -16.88 -8.50 -5.81
C TYR A 91 -16.87 -8.71 -7.33
N ARG A 92 -17.62 -7.91 -8.09
CA ARG A 92 -17.68 -8.02 -9.57
C ARG A 92 -17.47 -6.72 -10.30
N TYR A 93 -18.20 -5.67 -9.93
CA TYR A 93 -18.22 -4.43 -10.71
C TYR A 93 -18.07 -3.20 -9.83
N TYR A 94 -17.31 -2.24 -10.34
CA TYR A 94 -17.42 -0.85 -9.95
C TYR A 94 -18.47 -0.18 -10.85
N LEU A 95 -19.29 0.68 -10.27
CA LEU A 95 -20.30 1.48 -10.96
C LEU A 95 -19.82 2.93 -11.04
N LYS A 96 -19.59 3.41 -12.26
CA LYS A 96 -19.34 4.82 -12.52
C LYS A 96 -20.65 5.45 -12.98
N VAL A 97 -21.25 6.31 -12.15
CA VAL A 97 -22.47 7.02 -12.56
C VAL A 97 -22.12 8.10 -13.57
N THR A 98 -22.87 8.14 -14.67
CA THR A 98 -22.67 9.08 -15.78
C THR A 98 -23.81 10.09 -15.90
N GLU A 99 -24.97 9.80 -15.32
CA GLU A 99 -26.16 10.64 -15.50
C GLU A 99 -27.14 10.52 -14.33
N PHE A 100 -27.69 11.67 -13.93
CA PHE A 100 -28.96 11.80 -13.21
C PHE A 100 -29.86 12.76 -14.00
N ALA A 101 -30.91 12.24 -14.62
CA ALA A 101 -31.85 13.04 -15.40
C ALA A 101 -33.28 12.94 -14.84
N ASP A 102 -34.05 14.03 -14.94
CA ASP A 102 -35.44 14.08 -14.49
C ASP A 102 -36.33 13.17 -15.35
N ALA A 103 -37.10 12.31 -14.68
CA ALA A 103 -38.06 11.41 -15.33
C ALA A 103 -39.52 11.71 -14.91
N GLY A 104 -39.76 12.83 -14.21
CA GLY A 104 -41.06 13.30 -13.72
C GLY A 104 -41.14 13.40 -12.19
N ARG A 105 -42.30 13.84 -11.68
CA ARG A 105 -42.53 14.19 -10.25
C ARG A 105 -42.06 13.18 -9.19
N ASP A 106 -41.95 11.89 -9.53
CA ASP A 106 -41.64 10.81 -8.58
C ASP A 106 -40.49 9.88 -9.05
N GLY A 107 -39.67 10.29 -10.02
CA GLY A 107 -38.63 9.41 -10.58
C GLY A 107 -37.49 10.12 -11.31
N PHE A 108 -36.44 9.36 -11.58
CA PHE A 108 -35.23 9.83 -12.26
C PHE A 108 -34.65 8.75 -13.16
N THR A 109 -33.85 9.15 -14.14
CA THR A 109 -33.01 8.25 -14.92
C THR A 109 -31.62 8.21 -14.32
N LEU A 110 -31.12 7.01 -14.01
CA LEU A 110 -29.75 6.75 -13.58
C LEU A 110 -28.96 6.14 -14.74
N GLY A 111 -28.04 6.89 -15.33
CA GLY A 111 -27.07 6.35 -16.29
C GLY A 111 -25.79 5.93 -15.57
N PHE A 112 -25.24 4.76 -15.91
CA PHE A 112 -24.01 4.27 -15.30
C PHE A 112 -23.24 3.29 -16.19
N GLU A 113 -21.93 3.25 -16.00
CA GLU A 113 -21.04 2.26 -16.60
C GLU A 113 -20.69 1.18 -15.57
N THR A 114 -20.63 -0.08 -16.01
CA THR A 114 -20.11 -1.19 -15.21
C THR A 114 -18.66 -1.48 -15.59
N TRP A 115 -17.78 -1.51 -14.59
CA TRP A 115 -16.35 -1.76 -14.76
C TRP A 115 -15.97 -3.03 -14.01
N ARG A 116 -15.48 -4.04 -14.71
CA ARG A 116 -15.12 -5.34 -14.12
C ARG A 116 -13.66 -5.35 -13.69
N LEU A 117 -13.43 -5.76 -12.44
CA LEU A 117 -12.08 -6.05 -11.93
C LEU A 117 -11.54 -7.32 -12.61
N LYS A 118 -10.33 -7.22 -13.15
CA LYS A 118 -9.57 -8.29 -13.80
C LYS A 118 -8.36 -8.65 -12.93
N PRO A 119 -7.67 -9.78 -13.20
CA PRO A 119 -6.41 -10.09 -12.55
C PRO A 119 -5.41 -8.92 -12.62
N MET A 120 -4.51 -8.85 -11.64
CA MET A 120 -3.54 -7.75 -11.49
C MET A 120 -4.18 -6.37 -11.22
N ASN A 121 -5.43 -6.35 -10.74
CA ASN A 121 -6.20 -5.14 -10.43
C ASN A 121 -6.42 -4.20 -11.63
N LEU A 122 -6.48 -4.78 -12.83
CA LEU A 122 -6.85 -4.07 -14.05
C LEU A 122 -8.38 -3.95 -14.18
N TRP A 123 -8.84 -2.92 -14.87
CA TRP A 123 -10.28 -2.66 -15.04
C TRP A 123 -10.67 -2.66 -16.50
N ALA A 124 -11.79 -3.31 -16.80
CA ALA A 124 -12.38 -3.31 -18.12
C ALA A 124 -13.82 -2.84 -18.04
N ARG A 125 -14.17 -1.78 -18.77
CA ARG A 125 -15.57 -1.40 -18.99
C ARG A 125 -16.30 -2.56 -19.65
N GLN A 126 -17.48 -2.90 -19.14
CA GLN A 126 -18.31 -3.98 -19.69
C GLN A 126 -19.50 -3.39 -20.42
N GLU A 127 -20.34 -2.62 -19.73
CA GLU A 127 -21.60 -2.12 -20.29
C GLU A 127 -21.84 -0.66 -19.91
N VAL A 128 -22.66 0.01 -20.72
CA VAL A 128 -23.28 1.31 -20.42
C VAL A 128 -24.77 1.03 -20.27
N LEU A 129 -25.29 1.34 -19.09
CA LEU A 129 -26.64 1.01 -18.65
C LEU A 129 -27.41 2.27 -18.26
N SER A 130 -28.72 2.23 -18.44
CA SER A 130 -29.64 3.27 -17.98
C SER A 130 -30.79 2.62 -17.22
N ALA A 131 -31.15 3.18 -16.07
CA ALA A 131 -32.27 2.72 -15.26
C ALA A 131 -33.27 3.85 -15.06
N ARG A 132 -34.53 3.64 -15.46
CA ARG A 132 -35.61 4.59 -15.16
C ARG A 132 -36.20 4.28 -13.79
N MET A 133 -35.69 4.96 -12.77
CA MET A 133 -35.99 4.76 -11.36
C MET A 133 -37.26 5.51 -10.97
N MET A 134 -38.24 4.81 -10.42
CA MET A 134 -39.47 5.39 -9.87
C MET A 134 -39.52 5.11 -8.37
N ARG A 135 -40.09 6.02 -7.59
CA ARG A 135 -40.35 5.77 -6.16
C ARG A 135 -41.23 4.53 -6.04
N ALA A 136 -40.76 3.54 -5.29
CA ALA A 136 -41.46 2.28 -5.10
C ALA A 136 -41.55 2.01 -3.60
N PRO A 137 -42.75 2.04 -2.99
CA PRO A 137 -42.92 1.57 -1.61
C PRO A 137 -42.68 0.06 -1.60
N ASN A 138 -41.50 -0.37 -1.22
CA ASN A 138 -41.16 -1.78 -1.07
C ASN A 138 -41.39 -2.17 0.40
N PRO A 139 -42.15 -3.23 0.72
CA PRO A 139 -42.31 -3.73 2.10
C PRO A 139 -40.99 -4.06 2.81
N ALA A 140 -39.90 -4.26 2.07
CA ALA A 140 -38.55 -4.53 2.57
C ALA A 140 -37.60 -3.29 2.58
N LEU A 141 -38.04 -2.12 2.09
CA LEU A 141 -37.23 -0.89 2.06
C LEU A 141 -37.98 0.25 2.78
N PRO A 142 -37.32 1.08 3.61
CA PRO A 142 -37.94 2.27 4.21
C PRO A 142 -38.42 3.28 3.14
N ALA A 143 -39.16 4.32 3.55
CA ALA A 143 -39.94 5.25 2.70
C ALA A 143 -39.24 5.93 1.49
N ASP A 144 -37.92 5.82 1.36
CA ASP A 144 -37.08 6.41 0.31
C ASP A 144 -36.50 5.36 -0.67
N GLY A 145 -37.30 4.34 -1.02
CA GLY A 145 -36.96 3.29 -1.98
C GLY A 145 -37.31 3.65 -3.43
N PHE A 146 -36.45 3.25 -4.37
CA PHE A 146 -36.65 3.38 -5.81
C PHE A 146 -36.47 2.03 -6.51
N ALA A 147 -37.22 1.81 -7.59
CA ALA A 147 -37.06 0.67 -8.47
C ALA A 147 -37.24 1.08 -9.93
N GLY A 148 -36.49 0.45 -10.84
CA GLY A 148 -36.53 0.80 -12.26
C GLY A 148 -36.06 -0.33 -13.16
N ALA A 149 -36.65 -0.42 -14.34
CA ALA A 149 -36.13 -1.29 -15.40
C ALA A 149 -34.81 -0.73 -15.91
N VAL A 150 -33.85 -1.63 -16.16
CA VAL A 150 -32.52 -1.32 -16.68
C VAL A 150 -32.48 -1.71 -18.15
N SER A 151 -31.92 -0.84 -18.98
CA SER A 151 -31.67 -1.10 -20.39
C SER A 151 -30.21 -0.80 -20.76
N THR A 152 -29.74 -1.46 -21.81
CA THR A 152 -28.44 -1.15 -22.43
C THR A 152 -28.52 0.13 -23.24
N ALA A 153 -27.36 0.67 -23.66
CA ALA A 153 -27.30 1.80 -24.59
C ALA A 153 -28.06 1.57 -25.92
N ALA A 154 -28.27 0.32 -26.33
CA ALA A 154 -29.07 -0.04 -27.50
C ALA A 154 -30.58 -0.15 -27.21
N GLY A 155 -31.01 0.11 -25.98
CA GLY A 155 -32.41 0.02 -25.54
C GLY A 155 -32.89 -1.39 -25.20
N ALA A 156 -32.03 -2.40 -25.26
CA ALA A 156 -32.38 -3.77 -24.90
C ALA A 156 -32.58 -3.91 -23.38
N PRO A 157 -33.59 -4.67 -22.89
CA PRO A 157 -33.76 -4.95 -21.47
C PRO A 157 -32.51 -5.63 -20.88
N ALA A 158 -32.02 -5.13 -19.76
CA ALA A 158 -30.84 -5.65 -19.05
C ALA A 158 -31.14 -6.07 -17.60
N GLY A 159 -32.33 -5.74 -17.07
CA GLY A 159 -32.74 -6.18 -15.74
C GLY A 159 -33.60 -5.18 -15.00
N THR A 160 -33.58 -5.25 -13.67
CA THR A 160 -34.22 -4.30 -12.75
C THR A 160 -33.21 -3.88 -11.68
N LEU A 161 -33.16 -2.58 -11.40
CA LEU A 161 -32.37 -1.99 -10.33
C LEU A 161 -33.31 -1.54 -9.21
N THR A 162 -32.97 -1.87 -7.98
CA THR A 162 -33.60 -1.32 -6.77
C THR A 162 -32.56 -0.56 -5.96
N MET A 163 -33.00 0.47 -5.25
CA MET A 163 -32.13 1.35 -4.48
C MET A 163 -32.85 1.88 -3.23
N ALA A 164 -32.22 1.84 -2.06
CA ALA A 164 -32.77 2.39 -0.81
C ALA A 164 -31.72 3.06 0.07
N TRP A 165 -32.03 4.25 0.57
CA TRP A 165 -31.12 5.03 1.42
C TRP A 165 -30.98 4.36 2.79
N VAL A 166 -29.74 4.25 3.30
CA VAL A 166 -29.46 3.61 4.60
C VAL A 166 -28.81 4.53 5.62
N ALA A 167 -27.89 5.40 5.20
CA ALA A 167 -27.11 6.22 6.11
C ALA A 167 -26.59 7.48 5.41
N PRO A 168 -26.33 8.59 6.15
CA PRO A 168 -25.69 9.77 5.59
C PRO A 168 -24.21 9.55 5.31
N GLN A 169 -23.57 8.59 5.98
CA GLN A 169 -22.23 8.12 5.66
C GLN A 169 -22.26 7.21 4.42
N LEU A 170 -21.17 7.26 3.67
CA LEU A 170 -20.90 6.50 2.46
C LEU A 170 -20.39 5.09 2.76
N ARG A 171 -19.62 4.93 3.85
CA ARG A 171 -18.87 3.73 4.19
C ARG A 171 -18.80 3.56 5.71
N ARG A 172 -18.51 2.33 6.16
CA ARG A 172 -18.29 2.01 7.58
C ARG A 172 -17.01 1.21 7.76
N ALA A 173 -16.26 1.48 8.82
CA ALA A 173 -15.09 0.71 9.23
C ALA A 173 -14.90 0.76 10.75
N SER A 174 -14.04 -0.11 11.28
CA SER A 174 -13.60 -0.10 12.67
C SER A 174 -12.08 0.03 12.76
N ILE A 175 -11.58 0.61 13.85
CA ILE A 175 -10.16 0.72 14.16
C ILE A 175 -9.91 0.08 15.52
N ALA A 176 -9.09 -0.96 15.55
CA ALA A 176 -8.54 -1.53 16.78
C ALA A 176 -7.18 -0.89 17.08
N ILE A 177 -7.05 -0.29 18.25
CA ILE A 177 -5.84 0.43 18.70
C ILE A 177 -5.22 -0.38 19.83
N ASN A 178 -4.03 -0.89 19.58
CA ASN A 178 -3.19 -1.56 20.56
C ASN A 178 -1.94 -0.71 20.81
N HIS A 179 -1.36 -0.85 22.00
CA HIS A 179 -0.13 -0.14 22.35
C HIS A 179 0.81 -1.06 23.12
N ALA A 180 2.11 -0.88 22.92
CA ALA A 180 3.12 -1.53 23.75
C ALA A 180 3.12 -0.95 25.17
N ALA A 181 3.63 -1.72 26.13
CA ALA A 181 3.85 -1.21 27.47
C ALA A 181 4.75 0.05 27.43
N GLY A 182 4.30 1.13 28.08
CA GLY A 182 5.01 2.42 28.11
C GLY A 182 4.75 3.36 26.92
N SER A 183 4.00 2.93 25.89
CA SER A 183 3.60 3.79 24.77
C SER A 183 2.18 4.32 24.95
N GLU A 184 1.96 5.58 24.56
CA GLU A 184 0.63 6.18 24.54
C GLU A 184 -0.24 5.61 23.41
N ALA A 185 -1.56 5.57 23.60
CA ALA A 185 -2.50 5.30 22.52
C ALA A 185 -2.91 6.62 21.81
N PRO A 186 -3.03 6.64 20.47
CA PRO A 186 -3.46 7.82 19.72
C PRO A 186 -4.99 8.00 19.83
N THR A 187 -5.45 8.66 20.90
CA THR A 187 -6.90 8.80 21.18
C THR A 187 -7.43 10.22 21.14
N ALA A 188 -6.56 11.23 21.17
CA ALA A 188 -6.97 12.63 21.28
C ALA A 188 -5.94 13.58 20.63
N ASN A 189 -6.43 14.77 20.29
CA ASN A 189 -5.63 15.93 19.87
C ASN A 189 -6.11 17.18 20.63
N ASP A 190 -5.32 18.25 20.58
CA ASP A 190 -5.61 19.51 21.28
C ASP A 190 -6.76 20.28 20.62
N ALA A 191 -7.10 19.98 19.36
CA ALA A 191 -8.29 20.49 18.66
C ALA A 191 -9.60 19.81 19.08
N GLY A 192 -9.54 18.74 19.90
CA GLY A 192 -10.72 18.02 20.39
C GLY A 192 -11.41 17.11 19.37
N ALA A 193 -10.82 16.90 18.19
CA ALA A 193 -11.42 16.04 17.17
C ALA A 193 -11.23 14.55 17.50
N SER A 194 -12.29 13.76 17.45
CA SER A 194 -12.22 12.30 17.63
C SER A 194 -12.01 11.56 16.31
N TRP A 195 -11.71 10.25 16.37
CA TRP A 195 -11.69 9.37 15.19
C TRP A 195 -13.03 9.43 14.42
N PRO A 196 -14.22 9.32 15.07
CA PRO A 196 -15.50 9.55 14.41
C PRO A 196 -15.64 10.92 13.75
N ASP A 197 -15.15 12.01 14.36
CA ASP A 197 -15.29 13.35 13.78
C ASP A 197 -14.47 13.50 12.50
N ILE A 198 -13.22 13.04 12.52
CA ILE A 198 -12.30 13.10 11.38
C ILE A 198 -12.85 12.32 10.18
N PHE A 199 -13.30 11.09 10.42
CA PHE A 199 -13.81 10.25 9.34
C PHE A 199 -15.24 10.61 8.93
N GLY A 200 -16.04 11.12 9.87
CA GLY A 200 -17.37 11.68 9.60
C GLY A 200 -17.31 12.83 8.58
N ALA A 201 -16.26 13.67 8.64
CA ALA A 201 -16.04 14.75 7.69
C ALA A 201 -15.82 14.29 6.24
N VAL A 202 -15.38 13.04 6.03
CA VAL A 202 -15.25 12.42 4.69
C VAL A 202 -16.36 11.41 4.39
N GLY A 203 -17.42 11.42 5.19
CA GLY A 203 -18.58 10.56 5.02
C GLY A 203 -18.34 9.11 5.43
N TRP A 204 -17.44 8.83 6.35
CA TRP A 204 -17.23 7.47 6.89
C TRP A 204 -17.76 7.35 8.32
N ASP A 205 -18.44 6.25 8.58
CA ASP A 205 -18.83 5.82 9.93
C ASP A 205 -17.68 4.97 10.51
N VAL A 206 -16.85 5.58 11.37
CA VAL A 206 -15.68 4.91 11.96
C VAL A 206 -15.79 4.86 13.46
N ALA A 207 -15.71 3.64 13.99
CA ALA A 207 -15.57 3.40 15.43
C ALA A 207 -14.11 3.01 15.75
N ALA A 208 -13.50 3.67 16.73
CA ALA A 208 -12.19 3.30 17.24
C ALA A 208 -12.31 2.70 18.64
N THR A 209 -11.59 1.61 18.87
CA THR A 209 -11.52 0.92 20.17
C THR A 209 -10.08 0.80 20.60
N VAL A 210 -9.80 1.08 21.87
CA VAL A 210 -8.46 0.99 22.45
C VAL A 210 -8.42 -0.24 23.35
N SER A 211 -7.39 -1.05 23.19
CA SER A 211 -7.16 -2.19 24.07
C SER A 211 -6.54 -1.74 25.39
N ASP A 212 -7.10 -2.20 26.51
CA ASP A 212 -6.53 -1.98 27.85
C ASP A 212 -5.36 -2.93 28.17
N ALA A 213 -5.09 -3.91 27.30
CA ALA A 213 -4.03 -4.90 27.48
C ALA A 213 -2.79 -4.48 26.66
N PRO A 214 -1.75 -3.93 27.31
CA PRO A 214 -0.54 -3.54 26.59
C PRO A 214 0.15 -4.77 25.99
N VAL A 215 0.72 -4.58 24.81
CA VAL A 215 1.53 -5.59 24.12
C VAL A 215 2.91 -5.64 24.78
N GLU A 216 3.37 -6.86 25.06
CA GLU A 216 4.70 -7.09 25.62
C GLU A 216 5.79 -6.55 24.69
N PRO A 217 6.70 -5.69 25.19
CA PRO A 217 7.76 -5.13 24.37
C PRO A 217 8.88 -6.15 24.09
N PRO A 218 9.59 -6.03 22.96
CA PRO A 218 10.83 -6.75 22.73
C PRO A 218 11.96 -6.21 23.62
N LEU A 219 13.12 -6.89 23.63
CA LEU A 219 14.29 -6.44 24.39
C LEU A 219 14.79 -5.04 23.98
N SER A 220 14.61 -4.68 22.71
CA SER A 220 14.96 -3.38 22.15
C SER A 220 13.78 -2.41 22.24
N GLU A 221 14.03 -1.15 22.61
CA GLU A 221 13.01 -0.10 22.52
C GLU A 221 12.54 0.15 21.07
N ALA A 222 13.43 -0.05 20.10
CA ALA A 222 13.11 0.06 18.67
C ALA A 222 12.62 -1.27 18.13
N TRP A 223 11.37 -1.30 17.69
CA TRP A 223 10.69 -2.46 17.14
C TRP A 223 11.09 -2.69 15.68
N SER A 224 11.49 -3.91 15.39
CA SER A 224 11.74 -4.37 14.02
C SER A 224 10.44 -4.67 13.28
N ASP A 225 10.50 -4.61 11.96
CA ASP A 225 9.42 -5.05 11.06
C ASP A 225 8.90 -6.47 11.39
N ALA A 226 9.80 -7.37 11.81
CA ALA A 226 9.45 -8.72 12.25
C ALA A 226 8.63 -8.72 13.53
N GLU A 227 8.97 -7.88 14.51
CA GLU A 227 8.24 -7.77 15.78
C GLU A 227 6.87 -7.14 15.57
N LEU A 228 6.78 -6.11 14.72
CA LEU A 228 5.51 -5.48 14.34
C LEU A 228 4.59 -6.47 13.63
N HIS A 229 5.10 -7.21 12.63
CA HIS A 229 4.32 -8.21 11.91
C HIS A 229 3.90 -9.37 12.83
N ALA A 230 4.80 -9.85 13.69
CA ALA A 230 4.50 -10.90 14.66
C ALA A 230 3.43 -10.48 15.68
N ALA A 231 3.50 -9.24 16.17
CA ALA A 231 2.47 -8.68 17.06
C ALA A 231 1.14 -8.56 16.31
N MET A 232 1.14 -8.03 15.09
CA MET A 232 -0.07 -7.96 14.26
C MET A 232 -0.70 -9.32 14.04
N MET A 233 0.08 -10.38 13.75
CA MET A 233 -0.47 -11.73 13.56
C MET A 233 -1.28 -12.21 14.78
N THR A 234 -0.89 -11.80 15.99
CA THR A 234 -1.62 -12.08 17.23
C THR A 234 -2.81 -11.13 17.43
N LEU A 235 -2.61 -9.85 17.20
CA LEU A 235 -3.58 -8.79 17.55
C LEU A 235 -4.73 -8.67 16.56
N ARG A 236 -4.48 -8.90 15.26
CA ARG A 236 -5.52 -8.82 14.23
C ARG A 236 -6.58 -9.92 14.33
N GLY A 237 -6.30 -10.98 15.09
CA GLY A 237 -7.21 -12.13 15.30
C GLY A 237 -7.76 -12.76 14.02
N ASP A 238 -8.83 -13.55 14.19
CA ASP A 238 -9.66 -14.10 13.10
C ASP A 238 -10.74 -13.09 12.65
N VAL A 239 -10.40 -11.80 12.58
CA VAL A 239 -11.38 -10.79 12.17
C VAL A 239 -11.82 -11.08 10.73
N ASP A 240 -13.11 -11.35 10.59
CA ASP A 240 -13.72 -11.61 9.31
C ASP A 240 -13.93 -10.29 8.56
N LEU A 241 -12.92 -9.94 7.74
CA LEU A 241 -12.96 -8.75 6.90
C LEU A 241 -14.11 -8.74 5.90
N ASP A 242 -14.73 -9.89 5.64
CA ASP A 242 -15.91 -10.02 4.79
C ASP A 242 -17.22 -9.64 5.51
N ASN A 243 -17.14 -9.34 6.81
CA ASN A 243 -18.24 -8.84 7.64
C ASN A 243 -17.92 -7.51 8.37
N ASP A 244 -16.66 -7.22 8.69
CA ASP A 244 -16.24 -5.96 9.30
C ASP A 244 -14.93 -5.42 8.70
N TRP A 245 -14.94 -4.19 8.21
CA TRP A 245 -13.73 -3.54 7.71
C TRP A 245 -12.92 -2.99 8.88
N GLN A 246 -12.13 -3.86 9.50
CA GLN A 246 -11.29 -3.48 10.62
C GLN A 246 -9.86 -3.16 10.19
N PHE A 247 -9.38 -1.98 10.59
CA PHE A 247 -7.98 -1.61 10.58
C PHE A 247 -7.37 -1.75 11.98
N HIS A 248 -6.06 -1.90 12.03
CA HIS A 248 -5.31 -2.08 13.26
C HIS A 248 -4.19 -1.04 13.37
N ILE A 249 -4.06 -0.44 14.55
CA ILE A 249 -2.95 0.46 14.90
C ILE A 249 -2.15 -0.18 16.04
N LEU A 250 -0.84 -0.29 15.88
CA LEU A 250 0.09 -0.63 16.95
C LEU A 250 0.95 0.59 17.33
N ALA A 251 0.68 1.19 18.47
CA ALA A 251 1.55 2.19 19.07
C ALA A 251 2.75 1.53 19.75
N VAL A 252 3.97 1.89 19.34
CA VAL A 252 5.22 1.37 19.92
C VAL A 252 6.13 2.52 20.36
N PRO A 253 7.19 2.25 21.16
CA PRO A 253 8.13 3.29 21.57
C PRO A 253 8.87 3.86 20.35
N ARG A 254 9.64 3.03 19.64
CA ARG A 254 10.34 3.42 18.41
C ARG A 254 10.18 2.37 17.32
N LEU A 255 10.29 2.83 16.08
CA LEU A 255 10.35 1.98 14.89
C LEU A 255 11.80 1.90 14.40
N LYS A 256 12.24 0.72 13.94
CA LYS A 256 13.59 0.55 13.39
C LYS A 256 13.71 1.04 11.94
N SER A 257 12.61 0.99 11.18
CA SER A 257 12.60 1.26 9.72
C SER A 257 12.19 2.68 9.35
N THR A 258 11.49 3.40 10.23
CA THR A 258 11.03 4.78 10.05
C THR A 258 11.05 5.52 11.39
N ASP A 259 10.83 6.83 11.36
CA ASP A 259 10.85 7.65 12.56
C ASP A 259 9.48 7.72 13.22
N ARG A 260 8.38 7.81 12.45
CA ARG A 260 7.06 8.15 13.00
C ARG A 260 6.02 7.08 12.75
N GLY A 261 5.92 6.55 11.54
CA GLY A 261 4.88 5.59 11.18
C GLY A 261 5.25 4.65 10.05
N ILE A 262 4.54 3.53 9.94
CA ILE A 262 4.76 2.51 8.92
C ILE A 262 3.51 1.65 8.71
N MET A 263 3.19 1.36 7.44
CA MET A 263 2.26 0.29 7.07
C MET A 263 3.08 -0.99 6.80
N TYR A 264 2.86 -2.01 7.62
CA TYR A 264 3.72 -3.19 7.67
C TYR A 264 3.06 -4.48 7.09
N ASP A 265 1.93 -4.34 6.38
CA ASP A 265 1.20 -5.43 5.72
C ASP A 265 0.62 -5.05 4.34
N VAL A 266 1.46 -4.41 3.52
CA VAL A 266 1.13 -3.75 2.25
C VAL A 266 0.72 -4.72 1.14
N GLY A 267 1.42 -5.85 1.08
CA GLY A 267 1.28 -6.87 0.06
C GLY A 267 0.58 -8.09 0.64
N ALA A 268 -0.42 -8.60 -0.07
CA ALA A 268 -1.11 -9.85 0.21
C ALA A 268 -0.17 -11.05 0.03
N THR A 269 0.91 -11.12 0.80
CA THR A 269 1.96 -12.13 0.62
C THR A 269 2.20 -12.93 1.90
N ASP A 270 1.51 -12.57 2.98
CA ASP A 270 1.45 -13.37 4.21
C ASP A 270 0.36 -14.46 4.15
N SER A 271 0.30 -15.29 5.18
CA SER A 271 -0.56 -16.48 5.22
C SER A 271 -2.06 -16.21 5.14
N ASN A 272 -2.53 -14.98 5.43
CA ASN A 272 -3.95 -14.63 5.32
C ASN A 272 -4.32 -13.91 4.00
N ASN A 273 -3.31 -13.60 3.18
CA ASN A 273 -3.45 -13.02 1.83
C ASN A 273 -4.32 -11.74 1.77
N GLY A 274 -4.38 -10.96 2.86
CA GLY A 274 -5.14 -9.72 2.94
C GLY A 274 -4.21 -8.52 3.21
N PRO A 275 -4.06 -7.57 2.28
CA PRO A 275 -3.18 -6.41 2.47
C PRO A 275 -3.88 -5.27 3.24
N ARG A 276 -3.09 -4.28 3.69
CA ARG A 276 -3.52 -2.99 4.24
C ARG A 276 -4.47 -3.09 5.45
N LYS A 277 -4.15 -3.96 6.40
CA LYS A 277 -4.91 -4.09 7.66
C LYS A 277 -4.23 -3.38 8.82
N GLY A 278 -2.91 -3.18 8.79
CA GLY A 278 -2.14 -2.82 9.97
C GLY A 278 -1.11 -1.71 9.74
N VAL A 279 -1.12 -0.75 10.66
CA VAL A 279 -0.12 0.32 10.74
C VAL A 279 0.48 0.41 12.13
N ALA A 280 1.72 0.89 12.23
CA ALA A 280 2.38 1.17 13.50
C ALA A 280 2.83 2.62 13.55
N ILE A 281 2.85 3.16 14.77
CA ILE A 281 3.30 4.53 15.04
C ILE A 281 4.25 4.57 16.23
N ALA A 282 5.25 5.45 16.16
CA ALA A 282 6.24 5.66 17.19
C ALA A 282 5.83 6.78 18.14
N SER A 283 5.71 6.46 19.42
CA SER A 283 5.38 7.41 20.50
C SER A 283 6.62 8.07 21.11
N HIS A 284 7.81 7.46 20.98
CA HIS A 284 9.05 7.93 21.60
C HIS A 284 10.03 8.58 20.62
N TRP A 285 9.63 8.82 19.37
CA TRP A 285 10.43 9.66 18.48
C TRP A 285 10.57 11.06 19.06
N VAL A 286 11.80 11.56 19.12
CA VAL A 286 12.12 12.91 19.60
C VAL A 286 12.32 13.79 18.38
N VAL A 287 11.51 14.85 18.29
CA VAL A 287 11.58 15.82 17.21
C VAL A 287 12.95 16.53 17.26
N PRO A 288 13.67 16.67 16.14
CA PRO A 288 14.96 17.35 16.13
C PRO A 288 14.86 18.76 16.73
N ASP A 289 15.84 19.12 17.56
CA ASP A 289 15.91 20.42 18.23
C ASP A 289 16.50 21.50 17.31
N GLN A 290 15.85 21.72 16.17
CA GLN A 290 16.27 22.68 15.14
C GLN A 290 15.08 23.10 14.28
N ASP A 291 15.24 24.17 13.48
CA ASP A 291 14.30 24.45 12.41
C ASP A 291 14.26 23.28 11.39
N PRO A 292 13.09 23.00 10.79
CA PRO A 292 11.85 23.79 10.78
C PRO A 292 10.82 23.44 11.89
N TRP A 293 11.20 22.68 12.92
CA TRP A 293 10.25 21.96 13.79
C TRP A 293 9.42 22.81 14.77
N GLY A 294 9.44 24.14 14.67
CA GLY A 294 8.56 25.04 15.41
C GLY A 294 8.52 24.79 16.93
N LEU A 295 7.30 24.66 17.47
CA LEU A 295 7.02 24.41 18.89
C LEU A 295 7.21 22.93 19.30
N ALA A 296 7.47 22.05 18.34
CA ALA A 296 7.68 20.64 18.59
C ALA A 296 9.15 20.28 18.85
N LYS A 297 10.09 21.21 18.59
CA LYS A 297 11.54 21.01 18.77
C LYS A 297 11.91 20.34 20.09
N GLY A 298 12.73 19.30 20.02
CA GLY A 298 13.26 18.57 21.19
C GLY A 298 12.22 17.78 21.98
N ARG A 299 10.93 17.80 21.59
CA ARG A 299 9.87 17.11 22.32
C ARG A 299 9.66 15.69 21.80
N ARG A 300 9.31 14.79 22.71
CA ARG A 300 8.89 13.43 22.39
C ARG A 300 7.48 13.45 21.83
N VAL A 301 7.24 12.84 20.66
CA VAL A 301 5.97 12.97 19.95
C VAL A 301 4.75 12.47 20.71
N GLY A 302 4.85 11.38 21.49
CA GLY A 302 3.75 10.92 22.35
C GLY A 302 3.29 11.95 23.40
N THR A 303 4.08 13.00 23.66
CA THR A 303 3.72 14.14 24.53
C THR A 303 3.15 15.34 23.77
N ILE A 304 2.97 15.22 22.45
CA ILE A 304 2.43 16.25 21.55
C ILE A 304 1.18 15.65 20.89
N ALA A 305 0.03 15.80 21.55
CA ALA A 305 -1.22 15.13 21.16
C ALA A 305 -1.57 15.36 19.68
N ASP A 306 -1.48 16.61 19.21
CA ASP A 306 -1.71 16.97 17.82
C ASP A 306 -0.85 16.19 16.83
N VAL A 307 0.46 16.18 17.05
CA VAL A 307 1.41 15.51 16.13
C VAL A 307 1.19 14.02 16.16
N TYR A 308 1.05 13.44 17.34
CA TYR A 308 0.95 12.00 17.51
C TYR A 308 -0.35 11.43 16.93
N PHE A 309 -1.48 12.06 17.26
CA PHE A 309 -2.78 11.64 16.75
C PHE A 309 -2.88 11.84 15.23
N ARG A 310 -2.38 12.96 14.71
CA ARG A 310 -2.30 13.20 13.27
C ARG A 310 -1.45 12.15 12.56
N THR A 311 -0.31 11.73 13.13
CA THR A 311 0.48 10.63 12.58
C THR A 311 -0.34 9.33 12.50
N ALA A 312 -1.15 9.01 13.52
CA ALA A 312 -2.03 7.84 13.46
C ALA A 312 -3.06 7.94 12.31
N VAL A 313 -3.69 9.11 12.15
CA VAL A 313 -4.65 9.35 11.06
C VAL A 313 -3.97 9.26 9.68
N HIS A 314 -2.76 9.80 9.55
CA HIS A 314 -1.94 9.74 8.34
C HIS A 314 -1.65 8.28 7.93
N GLU A 315 -1.22 7.45 8.88
CA GLU A 315 -0.95 6.04 8.58
C GLU A 315 -2.22 5.27 8.20
N ILE A 316 -3.35 5.53 8.87
CA ILE A 316 -4.65 4.97 8.43
C ILE A 316 -5.02 5.45 7.03
N GLY A 317 -4.67 6.68 6.64
CA GLY A 317 -4.80 7.16 5.27
C GLY A 317 -4.07 6.27 4.26
N HIS A 318 -2.84 5.82 4.57
CA HIS A 318 -2.14 4.83 3.75
C HIS A 318 -2.84 3.47 3.72
N ALA A 319 -3.35 3.00 4.86
CA ALA A 319 -4.14 1.76 4.91
C ALA A 319 -5.43 1.86 4.07
N LEU A 320 -6.02 3.05 3.96
CA LEU A 320 -7.15 3.38 3.08
C LEU A 320 -6.75 3.58 1.61
N GLY A 321 -5.47 3.41 1.26
CA GLY A 321 -4.98 3.48 -0.11
C GLY A 321 -4.56 4.88 -0.58
N LEU A 322 -4.47 5.87 0.31
CA LEU A 322 -4.05 7.23 -0.02
C LEU A 322 -2.52 7.37 -0.07
N PHE A 323 -2.06 8.26 -0.94
CA PHE A 323 -0.66 8.63 -1.08
C PHE A 323 -0.38 9.95 -0.39
N HIS A 324 0.91 10.26 -0.22
CA HIS A 324 1.30 11.60 0.19
C HIS A 324 0.82 12.63 -0.84
N ASN A 325 0.26 13.73 -0.36
CA ASN A 325 0.00 14.88 -1.20
C ASN A 325 0.97 16.02 -0.87
N SER A 326 1.03 17.02 -1.75
CA SER A 326 1.81 18.24 -1.53
C SER A 326 0.96 19.50 -1.59
N VAL A 327 -0.36 19.37 -1.60
CA VAL A 327 -1.27 20.48 -1.93
C VAL A 327 -1.63 21.32 -0.71
N ASP A 328 -1.58 20.72 0.48
CA ASP A 328 -1.98 21.37 1.73
C ASP A 328 -1.11 20.90 2.93
N ASN A 329 -1.48 21.36 4.14
CA ASN A 329 -0.91 20.89 5.41
C ASN A 329 -1.82 19.85 6.09
N GLY A 330 -2.59 19.10 5.29
CA GLY A 330 -3.59 18.13 5.73
C GLY A 330 -3.01 16.81 6.22
N PHE A 331 -3.90 15.83 6.44
CA PHE A 331 -3.49 14.51 6.96
C PHE A 331 -2.49 13.79 6.06
N MET A 332 -2.60 13.89 4.73
CA MET A 332 -1.73 13.17 3.81
C MET A 332 -0.47 13.94 3.39
N ALA A 333 -0.23 15.16 3.87
CA ALA A 333 1.08 15.77 3.75
C ALA A 333 2.09 15.07 4.67
N THR A 334 3.39 15.12 4.39
CA THR A 334 4.38 14.56 5.31
C THR A 334 4.68 15.54 6.45
N THR A 335 4.95 15.02 7.65
CA THR A 335 5.13 15.85 8.87
C THR A 335 6.28 16.86 8.73
N ASP A 336 7.37 16.45 8.10
CA ASP A 336 8.51 17.32 7.74
C ASP A 336 8.10 18.47 6.83
N ARG A 337 7.27 18.21 5.81
CA ARG A 337 6.77 19.27 4.92
C ARG A 337 5.85 20.26 5.60
N ILE A 338 5.01 19.79 6.51
CA ILE A 338 4.18 20.71 7.31
C ILE A 338 5.08 21.55 8.20
N ALA A 339 6.10 20.95 8.82
CA ALA A 339 7.09 21.69 9.60
C ALA A 339 7.80 22.75 8.75
N ASP A 340 8.31 22.40 7.56
CA ASP A 340 8.95 23.31 6.60
C ASP A 340 8.08 24.51 6.19
N ARG A 341 6.76 24.32 6.16
CA ARG A 341 5.79 25.39 5.83
C ARG A 341 5.37 26.21 7.04
N GLY A 342 5.91 25.91 8.23
CA GLY A 342 5.72 26.69 9.44
C GLY A 342 6.29 28.10 9.27
N THR A 343 5.61 29.08 9.85
CA THR A 343 6.11 30.45 9.93
C THR A 343 6.16 30.90 11.39
N ALA A 344 6.81 32.02 11.69
CA ALA A 344 6.78 32.58 13.04
C ALA A 344 5.35 32.91 13.52
N ALA A 345 4.44 33.28 12.61
CA ALA A 345 3.05 33.59 12.93
C ALA A 345 2.16 32.34 13.05
N LEU A 346 2.52 31.26 12.35
CA LEU A 346 1.80 29.99 12.36
C LEU A 346 2.82 28.84 12.39
N PRO A 347 3.44 28.57 13.55
CA PRO A 347 4.51 27.59 13.67
C PRO A 347 3.96 26.16 13.69
N PHE A 348 4.77 25.17 13.34
CA PHE A 348 4.42 23.77 13.56
C PHE A 348 4.31 23.46 15.07
N PRO A 349 3.31 22.65 15.52
CA PRO A 349 2.25 21.98 14.75
C PRO A 349 0.96 22.79 14.54
N THR A 350 0.90 24.05 14.98
CA THR A 350 -0.32 24.88 14.86
C THR A 350 -0.75 25.18 13.42
N ASN A 351 0.13 24.94 12.44
CA ASN A 351 -0.14 25.08 11.01
C ASN A 351 -0.71 23.80 10.35
N VAL A 352 -1.01 22.76 11.12
CA VAL A 352 -1.66 21.53 10.65
C VAL A 352 -3.11 21.81 10.28
N SER A 353 -3.54 21.32 9.12
CA SER A 353 -4.94 21.27 8.71
C SER A 353 -5.54 19.94 9.14
N TRP A 354 -6.60 19.97 9.96
CA TRP A 354 -7.32 18.78 10.44
C TRP A 354 -8.33 18.24 9.40
N ALA A 355 -7.87 18.06 8.16
CA ALA A 355 -8.69 17.58 7.06
C ALA A 355 -7.87 16.77 6.05
N PHE A 356 -8.56 15.90 5.31
CA PHE A 356 -8.04 15.33 4.06
C PHE A 356 -8.15 16.38 2.95
N ALA A 357 -7.22 16.38 2.00
CA ALA A 357 -7.31 17.26 0.83
C ALA A 357 -8.54 16.90 -0.03
N PRO A 358 -9.13 17.82 -0.80
CA PRO A 358 -10.35 17.56 -1.59
C PRO A 358 -10.28 16.30 -2.48
N ASP A 359 -9.13 16.05 -3.13
CA ASP A 359 -8.94 14.84 -3.95
C ASP A 359 -8.90 13.56 -3.10
N ASP A 360 -8.30 13.63 -1.91
CA ASP A 360 -8.27 12.51 -0.97
C ASP A 360 -9.67 12.21 -0.43
N GLN A 361 -10.47 13.25 -0.12
CA GLN A 361 -11.89 13.10 0.24
C GLN A 361 -12.68 12.43 -0.88
N HIS A 362 -12.48 12.88 -2.13
CA HIS A 362 -13.14 12.30 -3.30
C HIS A 362 -12.76 10.82 -3.47
N ARG A 363 -11.47 10.48 -3.33
CA ARG A 363 -10.98 9.10 -3.41
C ARG A 363 -11.59 8.22 -2.32
N LEU A 364 -11.59 8.65 -1.06
CA LEU A 364 -12.18 7.90 0.04
C LEU A 364 -13.69 7.67 -0.14
N GLY A 365 -14.40 8.62 -0.74
CA GLY A 365 -15.83 8.47 -1.04
C GLY A 365 -16.13 7.60 -2.25
N HIS A 366 -15.35 7.72 -3.32
CA HIS A 366 -15.75 7.25 -4.65
C HIS A 366 -14.84 6.23 -5.31
N LEU A 367 -13.66 5.92 -4.77
CA LEU A 367 -12.90 4.76 -5.25
C LEU A 367 -13.68 3.45 -5.01
N PRO A 368 -13.48 2.42 -5.86
CA PRO A 368 -14.02 1.08 -5.64
C PRO A 368 -13.65 0.52 -4.27
N ASP A 369 -14.53 -0.29 -3.69
CA ASP A 369 -14.30 -0.93 -2.39
C ASP A 369 -12.93 -1.62 -2.29
N PRO A 370 -12.46 -2.41 -3.28
CA PRO A 370 -11.15 -3.06 -3.22
C PRO A 370 -9.99 -2.10 -2.97
N TYR A 371 -10.09 -0.83 -3.36
CA TYR A 371 -9.00 0.13 -3.24
C TYR A 371 -8.94 0.85 -1.89
N VAL A 372 -10.06 0.90 -1.16
CA VAL A 372 -10.14 1.61 0.12
C VAL A 372 -10.31 0.68 1.33
N ARG A 373 -10.79 -0.55 1.13
CA ARG A 373 -11.03 -1.50 2.23
C ARG A 373 -9.78 -2.26 2.67
N PRO A 374 -9.69 -2.70 3.94
CA PRO A 374 -8.67 -3.65 4.37
C PRO A 374 -8.89 -5.01 3.69
N GLY A 375 -7.81 -5.71 3.38
CA GLY A 375 -7.86 -7.01 2.71
C GLY A 375 -8.26 -6.95 1.23
N GLY A 376 -8.35 -5.75 0.63
CA GLY A 376 -8.67 -5.53 -0.78
C GLY A 376 -7.45 -5.63 -1.70
N ALA A 377 -7.31 -4.68 -2.65
CA ALA A 377 -6.13 -4.57 -3.49
C ALA A 377 -4.90 -4.13 -2.66
N PRO A 378 -3.69 -4.59 -3.01
CA PRO A 378 -2.45 -4.07 -2.47
C PRO A 378 -2.33 -2.54 -2.62
N PHE A 379 -1.54 -1.94 -1.73
CA PHE A 379 -1.26 -0.50 -1.80
C PHE A 379 -0.63 -0.11 -3.15
N GLY A 380 -1.06 1.03 -3.68
CA GLY A 380 -0.60 1.60 -4.94
C GLY A 380 -1.25 1.09 -6.21
N ASP A 381 -2.11 0.08 -6.14
CA ASP A 381 -2.82 -0.40 -7.34
C ASP A 381 -3.84 0.60 -7.88
N ALA A 382 -4.41 1.45 -7.03
CA ALA A 382 -5.29 2.52 -7.46
C ALA A 382 -4.57 3.54 -8.35
N ALA A 383 -3.31 3.89 -8.05
CA ALA A 383 -2.55 4.92 -8.76
C ALA A 383 -2.15 4.50 -10.19
N GLY A 384 -2.04 3.20 -10.46
CA GLY A 384 -1.79 2.66 -11.80
C GLY A 384 -3.05 2.25 -12.57
N SER A 385 -4.21 2.43 -11.97
CA SER A 385 -5.49 1.93 -12.49
C SER A 385 -6.08 2.86 -13.54
N SER A 386 -6.56 2.30 -14.64
CA SER A 386 -7.27 3.03 -15.70
C SER A 386 -8.73 3.35 -15.36
N ILE A 387 -9.16 3.25 -14.09
CA ILE A 387 -10.52 3.66 -13.73
C ILE A 387 -10.58 5.18 -13.84
N PRO A 388 -11.44 5.73 -14.70
CA PRO A 388 -11.68 7.15 -14.70
C PRO A 388 -12.56 7.46 -13.48
N LEU A 389 -11.92 7.74 -12.34
CA LEU A 389 -12.51 8.63 -11.35
C LEU A 389 -12.93 9.92 -12.07
N ALA A 390 -13.99 10.56 -11.61
CA ALA A 390 -14.43 11.83 -12.16
C ALA A 390 -13.50 12.99 -11.74
N THR A 391 -12.19 12.83 -11.86
CA THR A 391 -11.18 13.89 -11.97
C THR A 391 -9.91 13.30 -12.61
N ALA A 392 -9.29 14.10 -13.46
CA ALA A 392 -8.17 13.74 -14.32
C ALA A 392 -6.92 13.36 -13.50
N ASP A 393 -6.18 12.33 -13.93
CA ASP A 393 -4.83 12.61 -14.42
C ASP A 393 -4.22 11.49 -15.26
N ALA A 394 -3.42 11.97 -16.20
CA ALA A 394 -3.01 11.32 -17.41
C ALA A 394 -1.56 10.82 -17.36
N GLY A 395 -1.28 9.82 -18.19
CA GLY A 395 -0.07 9.77 -19.01
C GLY A 395 1.27 9.64 -18.27
N ALA A 396 1.83 8.43 -18.30
CA ALA A 396 3.25 8.23 -18.03
C ALA A 396 4.11 9.05 -19.02
N ALA A 397 4.80 10.06 -18.52
CA ALA A 397 5.86 10.72 -19.26
C ALA A 397 7.11 9.81 -19.26
N ARG A 398 7.68 9.58 -20.44
CA ARG A 398 9.03 9.02 -20.58
C ARG A 398 10.04 10.15 -20.33
N GLY A 399 10.64 10.18 -19.15
CA GLY A 399 11.81 11.01 -18.86
C GLY A 399 13.11 10.39 -19.40
N PRO A 400 14.26 11.06 -19.27
CA PRO A 400 15.59 10.57 -19.70
C PRO A 400 16.15 9.43 -18.85
N LEU A 401 15.34 8.89 -17.94
CA LEU A 401 15.77 7.88 -16.98
C LEU A 401 15.54 6.48 -17.55
N ARG A 402 16.55 5.63 -17.48
CA ARG A 402 16.49 4.23 -17.88
C ARG A 402 16.69 3.32 -16.68
N LEU A 403 15.89 2.26 -16.59
CA LEU A 403 16.04 1.21 -15.59
C LEU A 403 16.79 0.02 -16.19
N GLU A 404 17.99 -0.23 -15.68
CA GLU A 404 18.77 -1.42 -15.97
C GLU A 404 18.44 -2.50 -14.95
N VAL A 405 18.26 -3.73 -15.43
CA VAL A 405 17.92 -4.89 -14.60
C VAL A 405 18.84 -6.03 -15.03
N SER A 406 19.55 -6.62 -14.09
CA SER A 406 20.44 -7.76 -14.36
C SER A 406 20.37 -8.79 -13.23
N PRO A 407 20.49 -10.08 -13.51
CA PRO A 407 20.53 -11.08 -12.46
C PRO A 407 21.90 -11.04 -11.76
N LEU A 408 21.92 -11.34 -10.46
CA LEU A 408 23.17 -11.54 -9.73
C LEU A 408 23.87 -12.81 -10.23
N LEU A 409 23.09 -13.85 -10.52
CA LEU A 409 23.52 -15.10 -11.13
C LEU A 409 22.59 -15.42 -12.30
N GLU A 410 23.16 -15.67 -13.48
CA GLU A 410 22.37 -15.98 -14.69
C GLU A 410 21.58 -17.29 -14.56
N ALA A 411 22.06 -18.21 -13.71
CA ALA A 411 21.41 -19.47 -13.42
C ALA A 411 21.40 -19.77 -11.91
N VAL A 412 20.29 -20.31 -11.41
CA VAL A 412 20.14 -20.72 -10.00
C VAL A 412 19.46 -22.09 -9.89
N PRO A 413 19.79 -22.91 -8.88
CA PRO A 413 19.06 -24.16 -8.63
C PRO A 413 17.61 -23.89 -8.22
N ILE A 414 16.67 -24.74 -8.67
CA ILE A 414 15.27 -24.67 -8.26
C ILE A 414 15.13 -24.65 -6.73
N GLY A 415 14.31 -23.74 -6.20
CA GLY A 415 14.14 -23.54 -4.76
C GLY A 415 15.13 -22.55 -4.13
N ALA A 416 16.15 -22.09 -4.86
CA ALA A 416 16.97 -20.95 -4.43
C ALA A 416 16.28 -19.60 -4.69
N PRO A 417 16.50 -18.59 -3.83
CA PRO A 417 16.10 -17.21 -4.11
C PRO A 417 16.83 -16.65 -5.32
N VAL A 418 16.07 -15.97 -6.19
CA VAL A 418 16.62 -15.23 -7.34
C VAL A 418 16.95 -13.81 -6.89
N ARG A 419 18.18 -13.36 -7.17
CA ARG A 419 18.62 -12.00 -6.86
C ARG A 419 18.80 -11.19 -8.14
N VAL A 420 18.24 -9.99 -8.16
CA VAL A 420 18.27 -9.10 -9.33
C VAL A 420 18.81 -7.75 -8.91
N LEU A 421 19.80 -7.24 -9.62
CA LEU A 421 20.34 -5.90 -9.47
C LEU A 421 19.52 -4.95 -10.34
N ILE A 422 19.14 -3.81 -9.77
CA ILE A 422 18.42 -2.76 -10.46
C ILE A 422 19.18 -1.45 -10.34
N THR A 423 19.31 -0.73 -11.46
CA THR A 423 19.98 0.57 -11.52
C THR A 423 19.15 1.54 -12.33
N LEU A 424 18.75 2.64 -11.70
CA LEU A 424 18.10 3.76 -12.37
C LEU A 424 19.17 4.77 -12.74
N ARG A 425 19.37 4.99 -14.04
CA ARG A 425 20.42 5.85 -14.60
C ARG A 425 19.80 7.02 -15.36
N ASN A 426 20.42 8.20 -15.23
CA ASN A 426 20.10 9.35 -16.07
C ASN A 426 20.97 9.33 -17.33
N ASP A 427 20.36 8.97 -18.46
CA ASP A 427 21.02 8.97 -19.77
C ASP A 427 20.84 10.32 -20.51
N GLY A 428 20.16 11.28 -19.88
CA GLY A 428 19.96 12.62 -20.41
C GLY A 428 21.16 13.54 -20.21
N ALA A 429 21.16 14.65 -20.95
CA ALA A 429 22.18 15.70 -20.84
C ALA A 429 21.96 16.67 -19.66
N GLU A 430 20.80 16.61 -19.01
CA GLU A 430 20.42 17.48 -17.88
C GLU A 430 20.12 16.66 -16.62
N PRO A 431 20.29 17.22 -15.41
CA PRO A 431 19.88 16.56 -14.18
C PRO A 431 18.39 16.18 -14.17
N ALA A 432 18.08 14.96 -13.74
CA ALA A 432 16.73 14.42 -13.69
C ALA A 432 16.37 14.01 -12.27
N LEU A 433 15.14 14.32 -11.85
CA LEU A 433 14.67 13.96 -10.52
C LEU A 433 14.24 12.50 -10.46
N ALA A 434 14.79 11.75 -9.49
CA ALA A 434 14.57 10.32 -9.33
C ALA A 434 14.49 9.93 -7.85
N PRO A 435 14.00 8.73 -7.49
CA PRO A 435 14.05 8.23 -6.12
C PRO A 435 15.49 8.18 -5.60
N ALA A 436 15.70 8.59 -4.34
CA ALA A 436 17.00 8.47 -3.68
C ALA A 436 17.37 7.01 -3.35
N THR A 437 16.37 6.11 -3.34
CA THR A 437 16.54 4.69 -3.08
C THR A 437 15.58 3.87 -3.95
N LEU A 438 16.04 2.71 -4.41
CA LEU A 438 15.22 1.70 -5.11
C LEU A 438 14.89 0.51 -4.21
N SER A 439 14.93 0.69 -2.88
CA SER A 439 14.43 -0.31 -1.95
C SER A 439 12.94 -0.55 -2.18
N MET A 440 12.50 -1.81 -2.17
CA MET A 440 11.06 -2.10 -2.23
C MET A 440 10.29 -1.44 -1.07
N LYS A 441 10.96 -1.21 0.08
CA LYS A 441 10.35 -0.50 1.21
C LYS A 441 9.94 0.94 0.89
N SER A 442 10.44 1.58 -0.18
CA SER A 442 9.98 2.92 -0.56
C SER A 442 8.61 2.93 -1.25
N GLY A 443 8.01 1.77 -1.50
CA GLY A 443 6.70 1.64 -2.17
C GLY A 443 6.74 1.83 -3.69
N GLY A 444 7.82 2.35 -4.25
CA GLY A 444 7.95 2.65 -5.68
C GLY A 444 8.42 1.48 -6.56
N VAL A 445 8.86 0.35 -6.00
CA VAL A 445 9.44 -0.76 -6.77
C VAL A 445 8.54 -1.99 -6.74
N SER A 446 8.17 -2.50 -7.91
CA SER A 446 7.35 -3.71 -8.09
C SER A 446 7.69 -4.41 -9.40
N GLY A 447 7.10 -5.57 -9.67
CA GLY A 447 7.33 -6.23 -10.95
C GLY A 447 6.57 -7.53 -11.13
N ALA A 448 6.97 -8.28 -12.14
CA ALA A 448 6.44 -9.61 -12.43
C ALA A 448 7.50 -10.52 -13.03
N VAL A 449 7.28 -11.82 -12.91
CA VAL A 449 8.03 -12.87 -13.60
C VAL A 449 7.11 -13.60 -14.56
N VAL A 450 7.63 -13.97 -15.72
CA VAL A 450 6.96 -14.84 -16.69
C VAL A 450 7.68 -16.18 -16.69
N ASP A 451 6.95 -17.25 -16.40
CA ASP A 451 7.51 -18.60 -16.36
C ASP A 451 7.64 -19.23 -17.78
N PRO A 452 8.34 -20.36 -17.92
CA PRO A 452 8.50 -21.04 -19.22
C PRO A 452 7.18 -21.45 -19.90
N ALA A 453 6.08 -21.53 -19.15
CA ALA A 453 4.74 -21.83 -19.68
C ALA A 453 3.94 -20.56 -20.03
N GLY A 454 4.52 -19.36 -19.84
CA GLY A 454 3.87 -18.07 -20.07
C GLY A 454 3.01 -17.58 -18.91
N THR A 455 3.04 -18.26 -17.75
CA THR A 455 2.30 -17.82 -16.55
C THR A 455 2.98 -16.61 -15.94
N VAL A 456 2.20 -15.57 -15.68
CA VAL A 456 2.69 -14.34 -15.04
C VAL A 456 2.43 -14.39 -13.54
N ARG A 457 3.45 -14.06 -12.73
CA ARG A 457 3.35 -13.93 -11.27
C ARG A 457 3.96 -12.60 -10.84
N SER A 458 3.30 -11.85 -9.98
CA SER A 458 3.71 -10.50 -9.60
C SER A 458 4.47 -10.49 -8.27
N PHE A 459 5.42 -9.57 -8.11
CA PHE A 459 6.09 -9.32 -6.83
C PHE A 459 6.00 -7.85 -6.44
N ARG A 460 5.81 -7.61 -5.14
CA ARG A 460 5.48 -6.30 -4.55
C ARG A 460 6.07 -6.19 -3.14
N PRO A 461 6.26 -4.97 -2.62
CA PRO A 461 6.71 -4.81 -1.24
C PRO A 461 5.68 -5.34 -0.25
N LEU A 462 6.16 -6.03 0.78
CA LEU A 462 5.34 -6.40 1.94
C LEU A 462 5.24 -5.25 2.95
N ILE A 463 6.27 -4.40 3.03
CA ILE A 463 6.39 -3.29 3.97
C ILE A 463 6.71 -2.03 3.18
N VAL A 464 6.05 -0.93 3.55
CA VAL A 464 6.19 0.35 2.86
C VAL A 464 6.40 1.46 3.90
N CYS A 465 7.52 2.15 3.74
CA CYS A 465 8.06 3.23 4.55
C CYS A 465 7.99 4.54 3.73
N LEU A 466 6.78 5.07 3.47
CA LEU A 466 6.61 6.23 2.57
C LEU A 466 7.24 7.51 3.10
N GLU A 467 7.36 7.62 4.42
CA GLU A 467 8.02 8.74 5.11
C GLU A 467 9.48 8.94 4.64
N HIS A 468 10.10 7.91 4.04
CA HIS A 468 11.50 7.89 3.60
C HIS A 468 11.67 7.66 2.08
N ALA A 469 10.79 8.21 1.24
CA ALA A 469 10.98 8.21 -0.22
C ALA A 469 11.47 9.57 -0.78
N PRO A 470 12.60 10.14 -0.31
CA PRO A 470 13.07 11.41 -0.84
C PRO A 470 13.46 11.25 -2.31
N LEU A 471 13.18 12.29 -3.08
CA LEU A 471 13.67 12.40 -4.44
C LEU A 471 15.02 13.12 -4.43
N GLN A 472 15.91 12.72 -5.33
CA GLN A 472 17.21 13.34 -5.55
C GLN A 472 17.36 13.74 -7.02
N LEU A 473 18.14 14.79 -7.27
CA LEU A 473 18.58 15.12 -8.62
C LEU A 473 19.73 14.20 -9.00
N LEU A 474 19.51 13.35 -10.01
CA LEU A 474 20.58 12.58 -10.64
C LEU A 474 21.24 13.44 -11.73
N PRO A 475 22.53 13.78 -11.64
CA PRO A 475 23.23 14.48 -12.71
C PRO A 475 23.28 13.62 -13.99
N PRO A 476 23.65 14.20 -15.14
CA PRO A 476 23.93 13.43 -16.36
C PRO A 476 24.90 12.28 -16.08
N GLY A 477 24.51 11.05 -16.44
CA GLY A 477 25.28 9.84 -16.16
C GLY A 477 25.25 9.36 -14.69
N GLY A 478 24.56 10.07 -13.80
CA GLY A 478 24.33 9.67 -12.42
C GLY A 478 23.39 8.47 -12.31
N ALA A 479 23.53 7.69 -11.24
CA ALA A 479 22.75 6.48 -11.04
C ALA A 479 22.45 6.20 -9.56
N VAL A 480 21.34 5.49 -9.32
CA VAL A 480 21.00 4.89 -8.04
C VAL A 480 20.75 3.40 -8.24
N SER A 481 21.31 2.56 -7.37
CA SER A 481 21.25 1.10 -7.51
C SER A 481 20.72 0.43 -6.25
N HIS A 482 20.07 -0.72 -6.43
CA HIS A 482 19.63 -1.60 -5.35
C HIS A 482 19.58 -3.05 -5.83
N ALA A 483 19.39 -3.99 -4.90
CA ALA A 483 19.21 -5.40 -5.22
C ALA A 483 17.88 -5.92 -4.65
N LEU A 484 17.19 -6.76 -5.44
CA LEU A 484 15.95 -7.42 -5.07
C LEU A 484 16.25 -8.90 -4.81
N THR A 485 15.65 -9.46 -3.76
CA THR A 485 15.66 -10.92 -3.52
C THR A 485 14.24 -11.44 -3.70
N LEU A 486 14.02 -12.21 -4.76
CA LEU A 486 12.73 -12.66 -5.27
C LEU A 486 12.52 -14.15 -4.95
N LEU A 487 11.38 -14.47 -4.34
CA LEU A 487 10.98 -15.84 -4.02
C LEU A 487 9.49 -16.10 -4.27
N ARG A 488 8.63 -15.18 -3.82
CA ARG A 488 7.18 -15.37 -3.79
C ARG A 488 6.46 -14.07 -4.13
N GLY A 489 5.29 -14.22 -4.74
CA GLY A 489 4.30 -13.18 -5.03
C GLY A 489 2.95 -13.51 -4.42
N ALA A 490 1.94 -12.69 -4.72
CA ALA A 490 0.56 -12.96 -4.31
C ALA A 490 0.02 -14.27 -4.94
N GLU A 491 0.53 -14.64 -6.11
CA GLU A 491 0.15 -15.85 -6.85
C GLU A 491 0.93 -17.10 -6.39
N GLY A 492 1.77 -17.01 -5.36
CA GLY A 492 2.60 -18.11 -4.87
C GLY A 492 4.08 -17.97 -5.23
N ALA A 493 4.84 -19.07 -5.27
CA ALA A 493 6.26 -19.03 -5.60
C ALA A 493 6.49 -18.45 -7.00
N LEU A 494 7.45 -17.55 -7.14
CA LEU A 494 7.77 -16.88 -8.41
C LEU A 494 8.45 -17.84 -9.40
N PHE A 495 9.24 -18.79 -8.89
CA PHE A 495 10.06 -19.72 -9.68
C PHE A 495 9.72 -21.20 -9.36
N PRO A 496 8.49 -21.67 -9.64
CA PRO A 496 8.03 -22.99 -9.19
C PRO A 496 8.50 -24.16 -10.06
N ILE A 497 9.03 -23.91 -11.27
CA ILE A 497 9.46 -24.94 -12.21
C ILE A 497 10.84 -24.59 -12.81
N PRO A 498 11.60 -25.58 -13.31
CA PRO A 498 12.83 -25.30 -14.05
C PRO A 498 12.57 -24.66 -15.42
N GLY A 499 13.55 -23.90 -15.90
CA GLY A 499 13.57 -23.27 -17.22
C GLY A 499 13.88 -21.76 -17.16
N ARG A 500 13.78 -21.11 -18.32
CA ARG A 500 14.04 -19.68 -18.47
C ARG A 500 12.86 -18.82 -18.01
N TYR A 501 13.13 -17.85 -17.14
CA TYR A 501 12.17 -16.85 -16.69
C TYR A 501 12.54 -15.46 -17.20
N ASP A 502 11.54 -14.69 -17.60
CA ASP A 502 11.69 -13.26 -17.83
C ASP A 502 11.26 -12.50 -16.57
N VAL A 503 12.12 -11.62 -16.07
CA VAL A 503 11.87 -10.79 -14.88
C VAL A 503 11.74 -9.34 -15.30
N ARG A 504 10.55 -8.76 -15.09
CA ARG A 504 10.25 -7.36 -15.36
C ARG A 504 10.15 -6.59 -14.06
N VAL A 505 10.91 -5.50 -13.94
CA VAL A 505 10.87 -4.59 -12.80
C VAL A 505 10.33 -3.24 -13.25
N SER A 506 9.48 -2.65 -12.43
CA SER A 506 8.92 -1.31 -12.59
C SER A 506 9.33 -0.45 -11.40
N VAL A 507 9.78 0.78 -11.68
CA VAL A 507 10.00 1.82 -10.67
C VAL A 507 9.06 2.98 -10.96
N THR A 508 8.32 3.41 -9.94
CA THR A 508 7.30 4.45 -10.01
C THR A 508 7.50 5.45 -8.86
N TRP A 509 7.39 6.74 -9.16
CA TRP A 509 7.43 7.81 -8.16
C TRP A 509 6.65 9.03 -8.65
N GLU A 510 6.23 9.87 -7.72
CA GLU A 510 5.43 11.06 -8.01
C GLU A 510 6.25 12.34 -7.81
N HIS A 511 6.06 13.32 -8.68
CA HIS A 511 6.64 14.64 -8.55
C HIS A 511 5.78 15.70 -9.25
N ARG A 512 5.52 16.84 -8.57
CA ARG A 512 4.71 17.97 -9.08
C ARG A 512 3.34 17.56 -9.63
N GLY A 513 2.67 16.62 -8.96
CA GLY A 513 1.35 16.12 -9.38
C GLY A 513 1.35 15.11 -10.53
N GLY A 514 2.52 14.78 -11.10
CA GLY A 514 2.65 13.74 -12.14
C GLY A 514 3.30 12.45 -11.63
N VAL A 515 2.87 11.31 -12.17
CA VAL A 515 3.46 9.99 -11.91
C VAL A 515 4.51 9.67 -12.97
N SER A 516 5.75 9.44 -12.55
CA SER A 516 6.83 8.92 -13.39
C SER A 516 6.93 7.41 -13.27
N ARG A 517 7.18 6.71 -14.38
CA ARG A 517 7.37 5.26 -14.40
C ARG A 517 8.43 4.85 -15.41
N VAL A 518 9.32 3.95 -14.98
CA VAL A 518 10.31 3.28 -15.83
C VAL A 518 10.21 1.77 -15.63
N VAL A 519 10.50 1.02 -16.68
CA VAL A 519 10.47 -0.44 -16.68
C VAL A 519 11.78 -0.96 -17.27
N GLY A 520 12.31 -2.01 -16.66
CA GLY A 520 13.46 -2.74 -17.14
C GLY A 520 13.22 -4.23 -17.01
N GLU A 521 13.96 -5.02 -17.79
CA GLU A 521 13.75 -6.45 -17.92
C GLU A 521 15.07 -7.20 -17.93
N THR A 522 15.04 -8.44 -17.45
CA THR A 522 16.16 -9.37 -17.53
C THR A 522 15.68 -10.80 -17.58
N ALA A 523 16.57 -11.76 -17.78
CA ALA A 523 16.24 -13.18 -17.76
C ALA A 523 17.10 -13.95 -16.74
N VAL A 524 16.53 -15.01 -16.17
CA VAL A 524 17.20 -15.94 -15.25
C VAL A 524 16.84 -17.37 -15.62
N GLU A 525 17.83 -18.26 -15.62
CA GLU A 525 17.63 -19.69 -15.78
C GLU A 525 17.44 -20.37 -14.41
N VAL A 526 16.33 -21.11 -14.25
CA VAL A 526 16.09 -21.94 -13.07
C VAL A 526 16.46 -23.38 -13.42
N LEU A 527 17.54 -23.87 -12.83
CA LEU A 527 18.09 -25.18 -13.10
C LEU A 527 17.26 -26.30 -12.46
N PRO A 528 17.15 -27.48 -13.10
CA PRO A 528 16.51 -28.63 -12.49
C PRO A 528 17.23 -29.06 -11.21
N ALA A 529 16.53 -29.82 -10.38
CA ALA A 529 17.13 -30.32 -9.14
C ALA A 529 18.31 -31.26 -9.44
N ALA A 530 19.48 -30.96 -8.84
CA ALA A 530 20.69 -31.78 -8.93
C ALA A 530 20.55 -33.25 -8.45
N GLY A 531 19.46 -33.60 -7.75
CA GLY A 531 19.17 -34.97 -7.31
C GLY A 531 17.92 -35.05 -6.45
N ASP A 532 17.52 -36.26 -6.04
CA ASP A 532 16.25 -36.51 -5.34
C ASP A 532 16.10 -35.76 -4.01
N ARG A 533 17.21 -35.66 -3.24
CA ARG A 533 17.23 -34.91 -1.98
C ARG A 533 16.90 -33.43 -2.23
N HIS A 534 17.60 -32.83 -3.17
CA HIS A 534 17.38 -31.43 -3.56
C HIS A 534 15.97 -31.25 -4.16
N ALA A 535 15.48 -32.19 -4.97
CA ALA A 535 14.13 -32.11 -5.55
C ALA A 535 13.03 -32.10 -4.47
N LYS A 536 13.12 -32.98 -3.46
CA LYS A 536 12.17 -33.02 -2.33
C LYS A 536 12.22 -31.72 -1.53
N LEU A 537 13.42 -31.21 -1.28
CA LEU A 537 13.60 -29.96 -0.56
C LEU A 537 13.06 -28.76 -1.35
N ALA A 538 13.41 -28.62 -2.62
CA ALA A 538 12.91 -27.54 -3.49
C ALA A 538 11.37 -27.50 -3.52
N ARG A 539 10.71 -28.66 -3.64
CA ARG A 539 9.24 -28.75 -3.55
C ARG A 539 8.71 -28.24 -2.21
N ARG A 540 9.35 -28.61 -1.10
CA ARG A 540 8.99 -28.11 0.23
C ARG A 540 9.15 -26.60 0.33
N LEU A 541 10.26 -26.05 -0.16
CA LEU A 541 10.53 -24.60 -0.13
C LEU A 541 9.48 -23.83 -0.95
N ILE A 542 9.20 -24.28 -2.18
CA ILE A 542 8.19 -23.70 -3.09
C ILE A 542 6.79 -23.72 -2.44
N ALA A 543 6.46 -24.80 -1.74
CA ALA A 543 5.16 -24.98 -1.09
C ALA A 543 5.02 -24.24 0.26
N THR A 544 6.08 -23.61 0.79
CA THR A 544 6.07 -22.96 2.12
C THR A 544 5.89 -21.44 1.99
N PRO A 545 4.68 -20.87 2.26
CA PRO A 545 4.46 -19.42 2.17
C PRO A 545 5.34 -18.61 3.11
N ASP A 546 5.45 -19.08 4.36
CA ASP A 546 6.20 -18.44 5.44
C ASP A 546 7.69 -18.28 5.16
N LEU A 547 8.25 -19.05 4.22
CA LEU A 547 9.65 -18.95 3.83
C LEU A 547 9.97 -17.54 3.30
N HIS A 548 9.09 -16.99 2.47
CA HIS A 548 9.29 -15.65 1.90
C HIS A 548 9.18 -14.56 2.95
N LEU A 549 8.19 -14.66 3.85
CA LEU A 549 8.01 -13.73 4.96
C LEU A 549 9.23 -13.74 5.89
N THR A 550 9.73 -14.94 6.22
CA THR A 550 10.94 -15.08 7.05
C THR A 550 12.15 -14.45 6.34
N LEU A 551 12.25 -14.56 5.01
CA LEU A 551 13.28 -13.89 4.22
C LEU A 551 13.09 -12.37 4.14
N ILE A 552 11.89 -11.81 4.20
CA ILE A 552 11.71 -10.35 4.17
C ILE A 552 11.88 -9.74 5.57
N LEU A 553 11.17 -10.30 6.54
CA LEU A 553 11.01 -9.75 7.88
C LEU A 553 12.18 -10.14 8.79
N GLY A 554 12.68 -11.37 8.67
CA GLY A 554 13.56 -11.97 9.69
C GLY A 554 12.76 -12.46 10.90
N GLY A 555 13.40 -12.47 12.06
CA GLY A 555 12.78 -12.90 13.33
C GLY A 555 12.50 -14.41 13.44
N ASP A 556 11.93 -14.80 14.58
CA ASP A 556 11.79 -16.21 15.00
C ASP A 556 10.33 -16.60 15.28
N PHE A 557 9.38 -16.14 14.46
CA PHE A 557 7.93 -16.33 14.71
C PHE A 557 7.20 -17.14 13.64
N LEU A 558 7.90 -17.53 12.57
CA LEU A 558 7.35 -18.30 11.45
C LEU A 558 7.99 -19.68 11.39
N PRO A 559 7.53 -20.66 12.21
CA PRO A 559 8.21 -21.94 12.39
C PRO A 559 8.36 -22.75 11.09
N ALA A 560 7.37 -22.69 10.18
CA ALA A 560 7.45 -23.36 8.90
C ALA A 560 8.53 -22.74 7.99
N GLY A 561 8.62 -21.41 7.95
CA GLY A 561 9.65 -20.68 7.21
C GLY A 561 11.06 -20.92 7.76
N LEU A 562 11.21 -20.91 9.08
CA LEU A 562 12.47 -21.22 9.77
C LEU A 562 12.94 -22.65 9.49
N ALA A 563 12.04 -23.62 9.60
CA ALA A 563 12.36 -25.02 9.30
C ALA A 563 12.72 -25.24 7.82
N ALA A 564 12.14 -24.45 6.92
CA ALA A 564 12.50 -24.42 5.50
C ALA A 564 13.90 -23.83 5.27
N ILE A 565 14.24 -22.70 5.90
CA ILE A 565 15.58 -22.09 5.84
C ILE A 565 16.65 -23.03 6.40
N ALA A 566 16.41 -23.61 7.58
CA ALA A 566 17.33 -24.56 8.19
C ALA A 566 17.61 -25.75 7.25
N ALA A 567 16.57 -26.35 6.68
CA ALA A 567 16.73 -27.44 5.73
C ALA A 567 17.49 -27.03 4.46
N ALA A 568 17.34 -25.78 3.99
CA ALA A 568 18.10 -25.24 2.86
C ALA A 568 19.57 -24.99 3.19
N VAL A 569 19.88 -24.53 4.41
CA VAL A 569 21.25 -24.35 4.91
C VAL A 569 21.99 -25.68 5.09
N ASP A 570 21.26 -26.75 5.41
CA ASP A 570 21.78 -28.11 5.56
C ASP A 570 21.95 -28.85 4.22
N ASP A 571 21.44 -28.29 3.12
CA ASP A 571 21.55 -28.89 1.79
C ASP A 571 22.77 -28.36 1.03
N PRO A 572 23.66 -29.23 0.51
CA PRO A 572 24.88 -28.79 -0.17
C PRO A 572 24.64 -27.91 -1.39
N VAL A 573 23.49 -28.03 -2.07
CA VAL A 573 23.17 -27.24 -3.27
C VAL A 573 22.61 -25.88 -2.88
N LEU A 574 21.77 -25.82 -1.85
CA LEU A 574 21.06 -24.60 -1.47
C LEU A 574 21.76 -23.77 -0.38
N ARG A 575 22.72 -24.35 0.35
CA ARG A 575 23.41 -23.69 1.47
C ARG A 575 23.95 -22.32 1.11
N SER A 576 24.66 -22.20 -0.01
CA SER A 576 25.26 -20.95 -0.46
C SER A 576 24.20 -19.87 -0.74
N HIS A 577 23.00 -20.26 -1.19
CA HIS A 577 21.92 -19.33 -1.54
C HIS A 577 21.12 -18.82 -0.33
N TYR A 578 21.09 -19.61 0.77
CA TYR A 578 20.36 -19.31 2.00
C TYR A 578 21.26 -18.87 3.17
N GLY A 579 22.59 -19.04 3.07
CA GLY A 579 23.53 -18.69 4.14
C GLY A 579 23.37 -17.25 4.63
N TYR A 580 23.28 -16.27 3.71
CA TYR A 580 23.01 -14.87 4.10
C TYR A 580 21.63 -14.67 4.75
N VAL A 581 20.61 -15.37 4.27
CA VAL A 581 19.23 -15.23 4.80
C VAL A 581 19.19 -15.62 6.27
N GLU A 582 19.80 -16.76 6.61
CA GLU A 582 19.90 -17.23 7.99
C GLU A 582 20.88 -16.38 8.82
N ALA A 583 22.01 -15.94 8.24
CA ALA A 583 22.94 -15.05 8.92
C ALA A 583 22.26 -13.74 9.33
N ARG A 584 21.44 -13.17 8.44
CA ARG A 584 20.67 -11.95 8.72
C ARG A 584 19.71 -12.12 9.89
N ARG A 585 19.03 -13.26 9.99
CA ARG A 585 18.17 -13.57 11.14
C ARG A 585 18.95 -13.57 12.45
N ARG A 586 20.20 -14.04 12.42
CA ARG A 586 21.09 -14.12 13.59
C ARG A 586 21.77 -12.81 13.94
N PHE A 587 22.09 -11.95 12.98
CA PHE A 587 22.62 -10.61 13.25
C PHE A 587 21.64 -9.75 14.03
N GLU A 588 20.33 -9.98 13.84
CA GLU A 588 19.30 -9.17 14.47
C GLU A 588 18.75 -9.84 15.75
N PRO A 589 18.64 -9.11 16.87
CA PRO A 589 17.89 -9.59 18.02
C PRO A 589 16.41 -9.70 17.63
N PHE A 590 15.67 -10.56 18.33
CA PHE A 590 14.23 -10.72 18.11
C PHE A 590 13.53 -11.09 19.41
N ARG A 591 12.59 -10.27 19.86
CA ARG A 591 11.92 -10.43 21.16
C ARG A 591 12.95 -10.60 22.28
N GLN A 592 13.02 -11.79 22.87
CA GLN A 592 13.92 -12.14 23.98
C GLN A 592 15.23 -12.79 23.53
N ARG A 593 15.44 -12.99 22.22
CA ARG A 593 16.67 -13.54 21.67
C ARG A 593 17.66 -12.43 21.32
N SER A 594 18.88 -12.51 21.85
CA SER A 594 20.01 -11.64 21.47
C SER A 594 20.51 -11.91 20.05
N ALA A 595 21.31 -10.99 19.52
CA ALA A 595 22.07 -11.25 18.29
C ALA A 595 23.07 -12.41 18.51
N ASP A 596 23.32 -13.21 17.47
CA ASP A 596 24.23 -14.36 17.44
C ASP A 596 25.27 -14.15 16.32
N LEU A 597 26.31 -13.36 16.62
CA LEU A 597 27.34 -13.01 15.63
C LEU A 597 28.19 -14.22 15.24
N ALA A 598 28.51 -15.09 16.19
CA ALA A 598 29.28 -16.32 15.95
C ALA A 598 28.53 -17.30 15.03
N GLY A 599 27.24 -17.51 15.27
CA GLY A 599 26.42 -18.35 14.40
C GLY A 599 26.21 -17.74 13.01
N ALA A 600 26.12 -16.42 12.90
CA ALA A 600 26.07 -15.73 11.61
C ALA A 600 27.39 -15.87 10.84
N GLN A 601 28.54 -15.78 11.52
CA GLN A 601 29.87 -15.98 10.93
C GLN A 601 30.02 -17.36 10.28
N ALA A 602 29.45 -18.42 10.87
CA ALA A 602 29.48 -19.77 10.30
C ALA A 602 28.72 -19.94 8.97
N LEU A 603 27.91 -18.95 8.58
CA LEU A 603 27.06 -18.95 7.39
C LEU A 603 27.54 -18.00 6.29
N ILE A 604 28.39 -17.03 6.64
CA ILE A 604 29.01 -16.10 5.71
C ILE A 604 30.35 -16.65 5.27
N ALA A 605 30.33 -17.40 4.17
CA ALA A 605 31.49 -17.96 3.51
C ALA A 605 31.74 -17.29 2.16
N PHE A 606 32.88 -17.61 1.55
CA PHE A 606 33.27 -17.02 0.27
C PHE A 606 32.31 -17.38 -0.88
N ASP A 607 31.69 -18.55 -0.83
CA ASP A 607 30.69 -19.04 -1.78
C ASP A 607 29.24 -18.61 -1.44
N THR A 608 28.99 -18.06 -0.25
CA THR A 608 27.65 -17.52 0.09
C THR A 608 27.22 -16.45 -0.92
N VAL A 609 26.08 -16.66 -1.56
CA VAL A 609 25.55 -15.76 -2.60
C VAL A 609 24.97 -14.52 -1.95
N MET A 610 25.58 -13.36 -2.23
CA MET A 610 25.21 -12.07 -1.66
C MET A 610 25.28 -10.98 -2.72
N SER A 611 24.24 -10.17 -2.81
CA SER A 611 24.22 -8.94 -3.61
C SER A 611 25.01 -7.81 -2.90
N PRO A 612 25.40 -6.75 -3.63
CA PRO A 612 26.08 -5.59 -3.02
C PRO A 612 25.29 -4.96 -1.87
N SER A 613 23.95 -4.90 -1.97
CA SER A 613 23.07 -4.40 -0.90
C SER A 613 23.11 -5.27 0.35
N GLU A 614 23.17 -6.60 0.19
CA GLU A 614 23.29 -7.55 1.29
C GLU A 614 24.68 -7.53 1.93
N ILE A 615 25.74 -7.34 1.15
CA ILE A 615 27.12 -7.13 1.65
C ILE A 615 27.20 -5.87 2.50
N ARG A 616 26.70 -4.73 2.00
CA ARG A 616 26.67 -3.48 2.76
C ARG A 616 25.89 -3.64 4.06
N ARG A 617 24.69 -4.23 4.00
CA ARG A 617 23.87 -4.47 5.19
C ARG A 617 24.59 -5.36 6.19
N THR A 618 25.27 -6.42 5.74
CA THR A 618 26.07 -7.28 6.61
C THR A 618 27.16 -6.49 7.33
N ALA A 619 27.89 -5.64 6.60
CA ALA A 619 28.91 -4.79 7.21
C ALA A 619 28.31 -3.83 8.25
N ASP A 620 27.19 -3.17 7.93
CA ASP A 620 26.54 -2.24 8.85
C ASP A 620 25.98 -2.96 10.11
N GLU A 621 25.43 -4.17 9.99
CA GLU A 621 24.97 -4.96 11.15
C GLU A 621 26.13 -5.48 12.01
N VAL A 622 27.23 -5.94 11.40
CA VAL A 622 28.43 -6.38 12.14
C VAL A 622 29.05 -5.22 12.90
N LEU A 623 29.12 -4.02 12.30
CA LEU A 623 29.58 -2.82 12.99
C LEU A 623 28.69 -2.47 14.19
N ARG A 624 27.36 -2.56 14.03
CA ARG A 624 26.43 -2.33 15.15
C ARG A 624 26.59 -3.37 16.26
N GLY A 625 26.79 -4.64 15.91
CA GLY A 625 27.01 -5.72 16.88
C GLY A 625 28.34 -5.59 17.63
N ALA A 626 29.44 -5.30 16.93
CA ALA A 626 30.77 -5.13 17.52
C ALA A 626 30.88 -3.92 18.47
N LEU A 627 29.98 -2.93 18.34
CA LEU A 627 29.89 -1.81 19.28
C LEU A 627 29.16 -2.17 20.58
N ASN A 628 28.39 -3.27 20.60
CA ASN A 628 27.55 -3.68 21.72
C ASN A 628 28.07 -4.93 22.46
N ASP A 629 28.87 -5.80 21.83
CA ASP A 629 29.44 -7.02 22.40
C ASP A 629 30.93 -7.21 22.04
N ALA A 630 31.70 -7.84 22.94
CA ALA A 630 33.15 -8.06 22.84
C ALA A 630 33.60 -9.22 21.90
N ASP A 631 32.79 -9.61 20.90
CA ASP A 631 33.14 -10.71 19.98
C ASP A 631 33.87 -10.22 18.71
N ASP A 632 35.05 -9.62 18.93
CA ASP A 632 35.95 -9.11 17.90
C ASP A 632 36.43 -10.20 16.92
N GLY A 633 36.37 -11.48 17.30
CA GLY A 633 36.80 -12.60 16.46
C GLY A 633 35.88 -12.85 15.27
N ALA A 634 34.57 -12.98 15.55
CA ALA A 634 33.57 -13.23 14.51
C ALA A 634 33.44 -12.03 13.55
N ALA A 635 33.50 -10.80 14.07
CA ALA A 635 33.46 -9.58 13.27
C ALA A 635 34.63 -9.49 12.27
N ARG A 636 35.87 -9.78 12.73
CA ARG A 636 37.06 -9.83 11.85
C ARG A 636 36.93 -10.89 10.78
N ALA A 637 36.50 -12.10 11.14
CA ALA A 637 36.34 -13.20 10.19
C ALA A 637 35.35 -12.86 9.07
N ILE A 638 34.20 -12.25 9.41
CA ILE A 638 33.24 -11.76 8.41
C ILE A 638 33.87 -10.66 7.55
N GLY A 639 34.58 -9.69 8.16
CA GLY A 639 35.29 -8.63 7.43
C GLY A 639 36.26 -9.15 6.38
N VAL A 640 37.04 -10.18 6.70
CA VAL A 640 37.96 -10.85 5.75
C VAL A 640 37.19 -11.44 4.56
N VAL A 641 36.08 -12.15 4.82
CA VAL A 641 35.27 -12.76 3.75
C VAL A 641 34.66 -11.68 2.85
N LEU A 642 34.12 -10.60 3.41
CA LEU A 642 33.49 -9.53 2.63
C LEU A 642 34.52 -8.81 1.74
N ARG A 643 35.71 -8.48 2.25
CA ARG A 643 36.79 -7.86 1.44
C ARG A 643 37.18 -8.73 0.25
N ARG A 644 37.35 -10.03 0.46
CA ARG A 644 37.66 -10.99 -0.61
C ARG A 644 36.56 -11.08 -1.66
N LYS A 645 35.27 -10.95 -1.27
CA LYS A 645 34.16 -10.87 -2.23
C LYS A 645 34.23 -9.61 -3.08
N LEU A 646 34.58 -8.45 -2.48
CA LEU A 646 34.70 -7.19 -3.21
C LEU A 646 35.77 -7.23 -4.30
N GLU A 647 36.86 -7.99 -4.12
CA GLU A 647 37.89 -8.18 -5.17
C GLU A 647 37.34 -8.81 -6.46
N ARG A 648 36.20 -9.50 -6.41
CA ARG A 648 35.59 -10.20 -7.55
C ARG A 648 34.27 -9.59 -8.03
N MET A 649 33.85 -8.48 -7.42
CA MET A 649 32.56 -7.85 -7.71
C MET A 649 32.76 -6.38 -8.01
N SER A 650 32.15 -5.90 -9.09
CA SER A 650 31.95 -4.46 -9.25
C SER A 650 30.88 -4.02 -8.27
N VAL A 651 31.24 -3.18 -7.30
CA VAL A 651 30.32 -2.67 -6.28
C VAL A 651 30.36 -1.14 -6.23
N PRO A 652 29.27 -0.47 -5.83
CA PRO A 652 29.29 0.96 -5.55
C PRO A 652 30.27 1.31 -4.41
N ASP A 653 30.90 2.48 -4.47
CA ASP A 653 31.87 2.95 -3.46
C ASP A 653 31.32 2.90 -2.02
N ALA A 654 30.03 3.17 -1.84
CA ALA A 654 29.37 3.10 -0.54
C ALA A 654 29.40 1.68 0.09
N VAL A 655 29.45 0.63 -0.73
CA VAL A 655 29.57 -0.76 -0.25
C VAL A 655 31.01 -1.03 0.20
N ALA A 656 31.99 -0.61 -0.59
CA ALA A 656 33.41 -0.74 -0.24
C ALA A 656 33.74 -0.01 1.06
N ALA A 657 33.30 1.26 1.16
CA ALA A 657 33.47 2.06 2.37
C ALA A 657 32.79 1.44 3.61
N ALA A 658 31.67 0.72 3.44
CA ALA A 658 31.06 0.01 4.56
C ALA A 658 31.89 -1.18 5.04
N VAL A 659 32.46 -1.96 4.12
CA VAL A 659 33.32 -3.11 4.44
C VAL A 659 34.67 -2.65 5.01
N ASP A 660 35.22 -1.54 4.54
CA ASP A 660 36.52 -1.03 5.02
C ASP A 660 36.48 -0.56 6.48
N ARG A 661 35.31 -0.16 6.97
CA ARG A 661 35.09 0.20 8.38
C ARG A 661 35.15 -1.01 9.33
N LEU A 662 35.01 -2.24 8.81
CA LEU A 662 35.02 -3.44 9.65
C LEU A 662 36.39 -3.68 10.28
N PRO A 663 36.45 -4.34 11.45
CA PRO A 663 37.70 -4.81 12.05
C PRO A 663 38.55 -5.61 11.06
N ARG A 664 39.87 -5.48 11.16
CA ARG A 664 40.83 -6.21 10.32
C ARG A 664 41.27 -7.51 10.97
#